data_AF-B0BNY5-F1
#
_entry.id   AF-B0BNY5-F1
#
_cell.length_a   1.000
_cell.length_b   1.000
_cell.length_c   1.000
_cell.angle_alpha   90.00
_cell.angle_beta   90.00
_cell.angle_gamma   90.00
#
_symmetry.space_group_name_H-M   'P 1'
#
loop_
_entity.id
_entity.type
_entity.pdbx_description
1 polymer ?
#
loop_
_entity_poly.entity_id
_entity_poly.type
_entity_poly.pdbx_seq_one_letter_code
_entity_poly.pdbx_strand_id
1 'polypeptide(L)'
;MLKGQKMKRTFHDNLILNRYLLSLFNQDNLEKFKQRLGDDRFEGIDNDGQTKFFHELTGGQLFQTDFISVNDLRRYDLNIVKHWQQITENRNKAEGHILNLKYFQYLSLLFTEIYLDFYFNRQNELLNQLNEQLVLLKENDSTFPDFDLYELGDLNKLAFWNATGSGKTLLMHVNILQYQHYQKNKDLTVFVITPNDGLSQQHLAEFSASNLPANLFDKNKPFQGTGLFNDIQIMDINKLADKDGELTVAVDRFLDLNKLVLVDEGHRGSSGDQWLARRQKLIGDGFAFEYSATFGQAVKDGKTVKDCLFDIQKKIGKENGITKKADVQKIPTSFTDKQEAKQKAVFETYAKCVLFDYSYKFFYADGYGKEFSILNMKADDYGVADNDRKYFVASLLSFYQQLYLFAKNQEKLTAYNLHKPLWVFVGNTVNKEDSDIWAVVEQLAYFLDGKNRPQILAWLNDLLCDEPLLLDSKGNAIFRHRFLPLASFKDDLDRLYKDILQRLFNSGSSQHLYLYDLKKASGEIALSIDNDLKKSFALINVGDSNELLKSAVKLDNVSVQQDEFSEGLFGTINQDSSTLNLLIGSRKFTEGWSSWRVSTMGLLNMGRGEGSQIIQLFGRGVRLKGRDFSLRRTPINQMPKGLGLDKLETLNIFGIKADYMAKFREYLEDEGIQSPDEVLQLDFPVQKKLPTNVALKTLRLKDGYKDNQKMGFKRQEMVQLYELPEFAQGKIKPILAVLDLYPRLEALSSKAVRQSESDERQSNKFKREIFALFDWDKLYLDLQQYKMERIWSNLRVSRDGLRKFVESRDDWYLLYVPDSAMEVRSFADIQTQQDILFQLLKEYTDQFYRRLKNAYEQQFMETAIITEENGSFFETYKMLFGEEENLPYEREQAVKKIEELADLIRDKKIEQAMNWQSPLSEFKAICFNSHLFYPLLSFDKSTGLPIKISPLPLAAESEMQFIDDLMQAEESGELAKWLGGKSLYLMRNADRKDKGLGFALAGNFYPDFLLWVVDHANGKQWLNFVDPKGIRNMDLHDPKFGLYQEVKALEAKIADPNLVLNSFILSITKLQDWVNMTLTAEELAERHILFMENNYLQQMFEKMQ
;
A
#
# COMPACT_ATOMS: atom_id res chain seq x y z
N MET A 1 1.47 -22.16 27.96
CA MET A 1 2.16 -21.87 26.68
C MET A 1 1.13 -21.34 25.71
N LEU A 2 1.11 -20.01 25.54
CA LEU A 2 0.20 -19.27 24.68
C LEU A 2 0.75 -19.30 23.26
N LYS A 3 0.04 -19.90 22.31
CA LYS A 3 0.28 -19.65 20.88
C LYS A 3 -0.56 -18.43 20.49
N GLY A 4 -0.05 -17.23 20.79
CA GLY A 4 -0.53 -16.03 20.11
C GLY A 4 -0.23 -16.14 18.62
N GLN A 5 -1.03 -15.50 17.76
CA GLN A 5 -0.68 -15.33 16.36
C GLN A 5 0.80 -14.96 16.25
N LYS A 6 1.62 -15.85 15.68
CA LYS A 6 2.99 -15.50 15.34
C LYS A 6 2.87 -14.43 14.27
N MET A 7 3.33 -13.21 14.57
CA MET A 7 3.65 -12.22 13.54
C MET A 7 4.34 -12.95 12.39
N LYS A 8 3.94 -12.63 11.15
CA LYS A 8 4.52 -13.22 9.95
C LYS A 8 6.04 -13.06 10.03
N ARG A 9 6.77 -14.16 10.11
CA ARG A 9 8.23 -14.19 10.26
C ARG A 9 8.87 -13.34 9.16
N THR A 10 9.72 -12.40 9.55
CA THR A 10 10.43 -11.50 8.61
C THR A 10 11.88 -11.94 8.44
N PHE A 11 12.62 -11.33 7.52
CA PHE A 11 14.05 -11.62 7.38
C PHE A 11 14.86 -11.22 8.62
N HIS A 12 14.45 -10.17 9.33
CA HIS A 12 15.07 -9.74 10.60
C HIS A 12 15.14 -10.87 11.63
N ASP A 13 14.20 -11.82 11.58
CA ASP A 13 14.14 -12.94 12.52
C ASP A 13 15.16 -14.04 12.24
N ASN A 14 15.86 -13.97 11.10
CA ASN A 14 16.79 -15.00 10.62
C ASN A 14 18.27 -14.62 10.75
N LEU A 15 18.59 -13.42 11.26
CA LEU A 15 19.95 -12.90 11.31
C LEU A 15 20.74 -13.58 12.44
N ILE A 16 21.62 -14.53 12.10
CA ILE A 16 22.36 -15.34 13.06
C ILE A 16 23.50 -14.55 13.68
N LEU A 17 24.38 -13.98 12.84
CA LEU A 17 25.57 -13.24 13.28
C LEU A 17 25.18 -12.02 14.13
N ASN A 18 24.17 -11.27 13.69
CA ASN A 18 23.64 -10.14 14.45
C ASN A 18 23.17 -10.56 15.86
N ARG A 19 22.39 -11.65 15.97
CA ARG A 19 21.90 -12.14 17.27
C ARG A 19 23.02 -12.64 18.18
N TYR A 20 24.05 -13.29 17.61
CA TYR A 20 25.25 -13.65 18.36
C TYR A 20 25.95 -12.41 18.93
N LEU A 21 26.13 -11.35 18.13
CA LEU A 21 26.80 -10.13 18.63
C LEU A 21 25.97 -9.39 19.67
N LEU A 22 24.64 -9.35 19.52
CA LEU A 22 23.74 -8.78 20.52
C LEU A 22 23.80 -9.55 21.85
N SER A 23 23.92 -10.88 21.80
CA SER A 23 23.97 -11.72 23.01
C SER A 23 25.22 -11.48 23.85
N LEU A 24 26.35 -11.07 23.25
CA LEU A 24 27.57 -10.65 23.98
C LEU A 24 27.33 -9.47 24.93
N PHE A 25 26.22 -8.73 24.76
CA PHE A 25 25.82 -7.60 25.59
C PHE A 25 24.51 -7.86 26.35
N ASN A 26 24.11 -9.12 26.55
CA ASN A 26 22.84 -9.50 27.20
C ASN A 26 21.60 -8.84 26.54
N GLN A 27 21.66 -8.54 25.25
CA GLN A 27 20.56 -7.94 24.49
C GLN A 27 20.04 -8.90 23.43
N ASP A 28 18.75 -8.82 23.15
CA ASP A 28 18.09 -9.63 22.12
C ASP A 28 17.69 -8.78 20.90
N ASN A 29 17.73 -7.45 21.04
CA ASN A 29 17.32 -6.50 20.00
C ASN A 29 18.02 -5.14 20.18
N LEU A 30 17.93 -4.31 19.13
CA LEU A 30 18.52 -2.97 19.09
C LEU A 30 17.76 -1.93 19.94
N GLU A 31 16.47 -2.12 20.20
CA GLU A 31 15.65 -1.15 20.94
C GLU A 31 16.16 -0.94 22.37
N LYS A 32 16.61 -2.02 23.03
CA LYS A 32 17.22 -1.93 24.36
C LYS A 32 18.49 -1.07 24.35
N PHE A 33 19.29 -1.13 23.28
CA PHE A 33 20.43 -0.23 23.10
C PHE A 33 19.98 1.21 22.86
N LYS A 34 18.99 1.46 22.00
CA LYS A 34 18.45 2.80 21.74
C LYS A 34 17.99 3.48 23.03
N GLN A 35 17.27 2.78 23.90
CA GLN A 35 16.75 3.34 25.16
C GLN A 35 17.85 3.88 26.07
N ARG A 36 19.07 3.34 25.98
CA ARG A 36 20.19 3.75 26.84
C ARG A 36 21.22 4.61 26.14
N LEU A 37 21.54 4.33 24.88
CA LEU A 37 22.58 5.02 24.11
C LEU A 37 22.03 6.08 23.15
N GLY A 38 20.72 6.12 22.90
CA GLY A 38 20.12 6.94 21.83
C GLY A 38 20.08 8.44 22.08
N ASP A 39 20.33 8.89 23.31
CA ASP A 39 20.35 10.30 23.70
C ASP A 39 21.65 10.99 23.26
N ASP A 40 21.51 12.15 22.64
CA ASP A 40 22.60 12.97 22.08
C ASP A 40 23.67 13.33 23.13
N ARG A 41 23.34 13.33 24.44
CA ARG A 41 24.31 13.57 25.52
C ARG A 41 25.46 12.55 25.55
N PHE A 42 25.20 11.34 25.06
CA PHE A 42 26.17 10.24 24.97
C PHE A 42 27.00 10.29 23.69
N GLU A 43 26.76 11.27 22.82
CA GLU A 43 27.61 11.51 21.66
C GLU A 43 28.91 12.24 22.05
N GLY A 44 29.98 11.90 21.32
CA GLY A 44 31.29 12.52 21.47
C GLY A 44 32.28 11.73 22.35
N ILE A 45 33.43 12.36 22.56
CA ILE A 45 34.58 11.81 23.27
C ILE A 45 34.67 12.49 24.64
N ASP A 46 34.93 11.70 25.69
CA ASP A 46 35.14 12.18 27.05
C ASP A 46 36.62 12.55 27.31
N ASN A 47 36.92 13.12 28.47
CA ASN A 47 38.25 13.65 28.81
C ASN A 47 39.36 12.59 28.86
N ASP A 48 39.02 11.31 29.00
CA ASP A 48 39.97 10.19 28.98
C ASP A 48 40.25 9.64 27.57
N GLY A 49 39.68 10.27 26.53
CA GLY A 49 39.86 9.89 25.14
C GLY A 49 38.92 8.77 24.66
N GLN A 50 38.09 8.22 25.54
CA GLN A 50 37.07 7.22 25.20
C GLN A 50 35.79 7.88 24.70
N THR A 51 34.97 7.13 23.96
CA THR A 51 33.61 7.57 23.67
C THR A 51 32.78 7.58 24.94
N LYS A 52 31.83 8.51 25.04
CA LYS A 52 30.84 8.46 26.13
C LYS A 52 29.97 7.20 26.06
N PHE A 53 29.82 6.58 24.88
CA PHE A 53 29.15 5.30 24.72
C PHE A 53 29.87 4.17 25.46
N PHE A 54 31.21 4.14 25.45
CA PHE A 54 31.99 3.16 26.22
C PHE A 54 31.70 3.27 27.73
N HIS A 55 31.61 4.49 28.25
CA HIS A 55 31.29 4.72 29.66
C HIS A 55 29.87 4.28 30.01
N GLU A 56 28.89 4.53 29.13
CA GLU A 56 27.51 4.06 29.34
C GLU A 56 27.40 2.52 29.27
N LEU A 57 28.13 1.88 28.35
CA LEU A 57 28.17 0.42 28.22
C LEU A 57 28.82 -0.29 29.42
N THR A 58 29.85 0.33 30.02
CA THR A 58 30.60 -0.25 31.15
C THR A 58 30.05 0.18 32.52
N GLY A 59 29.38 1.33 32.60
CA GLY A 59 28.78 1.87 33.83
C GLY A 59 27.40 1.29 34.16
N GLY A 60 26.62 0.89 33.15
CA GLY A 60 25.38 0.12 33.32
C GLY A 60 25.65 -1.38 33.26
N GLN A 61 24.88 -2.21 33.98
CA GLN A 61 24.96 -3.69 33.96
C GLN A 61 24.57 -4.32 32.59
N LEU A 62 24.88 -3.68 31.46
CA LEU A 62 24.60 -4.13 30.10
C LEU A 62 25.61 -5.18 29.65
N PHE A 63 26.88 -4.94 29.91
CA PHE A 63 27.96 -5.71 29.32
C PHE A 63 28.21 -7.03 30.07
N GLN A 64 28.28 -8.14 29.33
CA GLN A 64 28.65 -9.42 29.90
C GLN A 64 30.18 -9.55 29.93
N THR A 65 30.75 -9.55 31.13
CA THR A 65 32.22 -9.63 31.32
C THR A 65 32.83 -10.97 30.99
N ASP A 66 32.01 -12.01 30.80
CA ASP A 66 32.46 -13.39 30.68
C ASP A 66 32.99 -13.75 29.28
N PHE A 67 32.54 -13.04 28.23
CA PHE A 67 32.96 -13.30 26.84
C PHE A 67 33.96 -12.28 26.28
N ILE A 68 33.85 -11.01 26.68
CA ILE A 68 34.77 -9.94 26.29
C ILE A 68 35.20 -9.20 27.56
N SER A 69 36.50 -9.01 27.74
CA SER A 69 36.99 -8.28 28.90
C SER A 69 36.75 -6.77 28.74
N VAL A 70 36.59 -6.05 29.86
CA VAL A 70 36.49 -4.57 29.84
C VAL A 70 37.74 -3.92 29.21
N ASN A 71 38.90 -4.56 29.32
CA ASN A 71 40.14 -4.10 28.69
C ASN A 71 40.11 -4.23 27.17
N ASP A 72 39.57 -5.33 26.65
CA ASP A 72 39.39 -5.50 25.20
C ASP A 72 38.37 -4.50 24.68
N LEU A 73 37.26 -4.30 25.41
CA LEU A 73 36.26 -3.30 25.05
C LEU A 73 36.86 -1.88 25.03
N ARG A 74 37.71 -1.54 26.01
CA ARG A 74 38.45 -0.27 26.05
C ARG A 74 39.34 -0.12 24.83
N ARG A 75 40.08 -1.17 24.45
CA ARG A 75 40.96 -1.19 23.27
C ARG A 75 40.16 -0.98 21.98
N TYR A 76 39.01 -1.66 21.83
CA TYR A 76 38.14 -1.49 20.67
C TYR A 76 37.61 -0.06 20.54
N ASP A 77 37.17 0.55 21.64
CA ASP A 77 36.71 1.94 21.65
C ASP A 77 37.81 2.93 21.23
N LEU A 78 39.03 2.78 21.76
CA LEU A 78 40.19 3.61 21.36
C LEU A 78 40.51 3.48 19.86
N ASN A 79 40.42 2.26 19.31
CA ASN A 79 40.61 2.03 17.88
C ASN A 79 39.54 2.76 17.04
N ILE A 80 38.28 2.69 17.46
CA ILE A 80 37.16 3.39 16.81
C ILE A 80 37.38 4.90 16.85
N VAL A 81 37.73 5.46 18.01
CA VAL A 81 38.03 6.90 18.16
C VAL A 81 39.13 7.33 17.21
N LYS A 82 40.25 6.59 17.17
CA LYS A 82 41.38 6.86 16.28
C LYS A 82 40.96 6.88 14.82
N HIS A 83 40.26 5.85 14.35
CA HIS A 83 39.84 5.74 12.96
C HIS A 83 38.78 6.78 12.58
N TRP A 84 37.82 7.06 13.48
CA TRP A 84 36.80 8.09 13.27
C TRP A 84 37.41 9.49 13.14
N GLN A 85 38.35 9.84 14.03
CA GLN A 85 39.05 11.12 13.98
C GLN A 85 39.83 11.28 12.66
N GLN A 86 40.50 10.22 12.19
CA GLN A 86 41.24 10.24 10.92
C GLN A 86 40.33 10.59 9.73
N ILE A 87 39.16 9.93 9.61
CA ILE A 87 38.28 10.12 8.44
C ILE A 87 37.44 11.39 8.50
N THR A 88 37.30 12.00 9.69
CA THR A 88 36.47 13.20 9.91
C THR A 88 37.28 14.49 10.00
N GLU A 89 38.61 14.44 10.16
CA GLU A 89 39.43 15.65 10.33
C GLU A 89 39.21 16.71 9.23
N ASN A 90 39.33 16.33 7.96
CA ASN A 90 39.13 17.26 6.84
C ASN A 90 37.66 17.63 6.66
N ARG A 91 36.73 16.71 6.93
CA ARG A 91 35.29 16.94 6.83
C ARG A 91 34.84 18.00 7.84
N ASN A 92 35.28 17.88 9.08
CA ASN A 92 34.98 18.82 10.15
C ASN A 92 35.49 20.23 9.82
N LYS A 93 36.69 20.33 9.22
CA LYS A 93 37.24 21.61 8.75
C LYS A 93 36.42 22.21 7.60
N ALA A 94 36.00 21.39 6.65
CA ALA A 94 35.24 21.84 5.48
C ALA A 94 33.79 22.24 5.84
N GLU A 95 33.14 21.50 6.73
CA GLU A 95 31.72 21.69 7.06
C GLU A 95 31.49 22.61 8.28
N GLY A 96 32.55 23.00 8.99
CA GLY A 96 32.48 23.91 10.14
C GLY A 96 31.78 23.35 11.37
N HIS A 97 31.63 22.03 11.46
CA HIS A 97 31.03 21.34 12.60
C HIS A 97 31.76 20.03 12.90
N ILE A 98 31.65 19.53 14.14
CA ILE A 98 32.27 18.27 14.56
C ILE A 98 31.29 17.13 14.30
N LEU A 99 31.69 16.18 13.46
CA LEU A 99 30.95 14.94 13.23
C LEU A 99 31.12 14.00 14.42
N ASN A 100 30.06 13.84 15.22
CA ASN A 100 30.00 12.85 16.28
C ASN A 100 29.38 11.53 15.78
N LEU A 101 29.89 10.41 16.32
CA LEU A 101 29.28 9.09 16.11
C LEU A 101 27.87 9.07 16.69
N LYS A 102 26.93 8.54 15.91
CA LYS A 102 25.62 8.12 16.43
C LYS A 102 25.74 6.74 17.07
N TYR A 103 24.87 6.43 18.03
CA TYR A 103 24.96 5.17 18.78
C TYR A 103 24.98 3.92 17.89
N PHE A 104 24.15 3.90 16.84
CA PHE A 104 24.07 2.78 15.89
C PHE A 104 25.32 2.68 15.00
N GLN A 105 25.98 3.80 14.71
CA GLN A 105 27.27 3.82 14.00
C GLN A 105 28.36 3.26 14.91
N TYR A 106 28.40 3.72 16.16
CA TYR A 106 29.33 3.23 17.17
C TYR A 106 29.18 1.72 17.38
N LEU A 107 27.94 1.22 17.58
CA LEU A 107 27.69 -0.22 17.72
C LEU A 107 28.08 -1.02 16.47
N SER A 108 27.82 -0.49 15.26
CA SER A 108 28.25 -1.12 14.01
C SER A 108 29.78 -1.31 13.98
N LEU A 109 30.53 -0.27 14.36
CA LEU A 109 31.99 -0.29 14.37
C LEU A 109 32.55 -1.16 15.51
N LEU A 110 31.90 -1.14 16.67
CA LEU A 110 32.26 -1.98 17.82
C LEU A 110 32.08 -3.47 17.50
N PHE A 111 30.97 -3.82 16.89
CA PHE A 111 30.71 -5.20 16.46
C PHE A 111 31.73 -5.64 15.41
N THR A 112 32.19 -4.71 14.58
CA THR A 112 33.25 -4.95 13.59
C THR A 112 34.61 -5.18 14.25
N GLU A 113 34.99 -4.37 15.26
CA GLU A 113 36.21 -4.61 16.05
C GLU A 113 36.21 -6.02 16.66
N ILE A 114 35.10 -6.39 17.31
CA ILE A 114 34.93 -7.71 17.95
C ILE A 114 35.07 -8.81 16.91
N TYR A 115 34.33 -8.72 15.80
CA TYR A 115 34.36 -9.74 14.76
C TYR A 115 35.74 -9.90 14.15
N LEU A 116 36.43 -8.80 13.82
CA LEU A 116 37.75 -8.87 13.20
C LEU A 116 38.82 -9.40 14.16
N ASP A 117 38.76 -9.05 15.45
CA ASP A 117 39.67 -9.64 16.44
C ASP A 117 39.49 -11.15 16.53
N PHE A 118 38.24 -11.63 16.57
CA PHE A 118 37.95 -13.06 16.58
C PHE A 118 38.33 -13.73 15.24
N TYR A 119 38.05 -13.11 14.11
CA TYR A 119 38.37 -13.65 12.79
C TYR A 119 39.88 -13.85 12.59
N PHE A 120 40.70 -12.87 12.98
CA PHE A 120 42.16 -12.92 12.80
C PHE A 120 42.90 -13.66 13.91
N ASN A 121 42.42 -13.60 15.16
CA ASN A 121 43.16 -14.13 16.30
C ASN A 121 42.52 -15.39 16.93
N ARG A 122 41.23 -15.66 16.68
CA ARG A 122 40.43 -16.72 17.34
C ARG A 122 39.43 -17.42 16.39
N GLN A 123 39.83 -17.68 15.16
CA GLN A 123 38.93 -18.09 14.08
C GLN A 123 38.09 -19.35 14.37
N ASN A 124 38.69 -20.37 14.99
CA ASN A 124 37.98 -21.61 15.34
C ASN A 124 36.94 -21.38 16.47
N GLU A 125 37.24 -20.48 17.40
CA GLU A 125 36.33 -20.10 18.48
C GLU A 125 35.11 -19.38 17.90
N LEU A 126 35.32 -18.44 16.98
CA LEU A 126 34.25 -17.75 16.26
C LEU A 126 33.34 -18.72 15.51
N LEU A 127 33.93 -19.68 14.79
CA LEU A 127 33.18 -20.69 14.04
C LEU A 127 32.27 -21.52 14.97
N ASN A 128 32.81 -21.97 16.10
CA ASN A 128 32.07 -22.78 17.06
C ASN A 128 30.93 -21.99 17.68
N GLN A 129 31.17 -20.75 18.12
CA GLN A 129 30.15 -19.92 18.76
C GLN A 129 29.01 -19.54 17.80
N LEU A 130 29.31 -19.27 16.52
CA LEU A 130 28.26 -19.02 15.52
C LEU A 130 27.40 -20.26 15.24
N ASN A 131 28.01 -21.45 15.25
CA ASN A 131 27.30 -22.71 15.11
C ASN A 131 26.44 -23.04 16.34
N GLU A 132 26.94 -22.79 17.55
CA GLU A 132 26.16 -22.90 18.78
C GLU A 132 24.95 -21.96 18.76
N GLN A 133 25.14 -20.70 18.35
CA GLN A 133 24.03 -19.75 18.19
C GLN A 133 22.99 -20.24 17.17
N LEU A 134 23.42 -20.78 16.03
CA LEU A 134 22.51 -21.34 15.02
C LEU A 134 21.70 -22.52 15.59
N VAL A 135 22.32 -23.41 16.35
CA VAL A 135 21.64 -24.53 17.01
C VAL A 135 20.62 -24.02 18.02
N LEU A 136 20.99 -23.06 18.87
CA LEU A 136 20.09 -22.44 19.85
C LEU A 136 18.87 -21.79 19.19
N LEU A 137 19.05 -21.10 18.06
CA LEU A 137 17.93 -20.51 17.31
C LEU A 137 16.98 -21.56 16.74
N LYS A 138 17.50 -22.70 16.25
CA LYS A 138 16.70 -23.82 15.76
C LYS A 138 15.92 -24.52 16.88
N GLU A 139 16.53 -24.68 18.05
CA GLU A 139 15.90 -25.32 19.22
C GLU A 139 14.79 -24.44 19.81
N ASN A 140 15.02 -23.13 19.87
CA ASN A 140 14.05 -22.17 20.43
C ASN A 140 12.90 -21.83 19.48
N ASP A 141 13.04 -22.08 18.18
CA ASP A 141 12.00 -21.78 17.19
C ASP A 141 11.87 -22.88 16.12
N SER A 142 10.83 -23.70 16.26
CA SER A 142 10.50 -24.77 15.31
C SER A 142 10.16 -24.30 13.89
N THR A 143 10.01 -22.99 13.68
CA THR A 143 9.77 -22.37 12.36
C THR A 143 11.03 -21.75 11.76
N PHE A 144 12.18 -21.87 12.44
CA PHE A 144 13.46 -21.37 11.95
C PHE A 144 13.87 -22.13 10.68
N PRO A 145 14.35 -21.44 9.62
CA PRO A 145 14.77 -22.09 8.38
C PRO A 145 15.86 -23.13 8.60
N ASP A 146 15.85 -24.19 7.79
CA ASP A 146 16.84 -25.26 7.91
C ASP A 146 18.17 -24.89 7.23
N PHE A 147 18.91 -23.98 7.85
CA PHE A 147 20.24 -23.55 7.39
C PHE A 147 21.34 -24.57 7.69
N ASP A 148 22.34 -24.64 6.83
CA ASP A 148 23.54 -25.45 7.10
C ASP A 148 24.38 -24.79 8.20
N LEU A 149 25.23 -25.58 8.87
CA LEU A 149 26.23 -25.02 9.79
C LEU A 149 27.20 -24.10 9.03
N TYR A 150 27.82 -23.16 9.75
CA TYR A 150 28.92 -22.37 9.24
C TYR A 150 30.14 -23.24 8.96
N GLU A 151 30.84 -22.90 7.88
CA GLU A 151 32.18 -23.34 7.54
C GLU A 151 33.16 -22.15 7.60
N LEU A 152 34.47 -22.41 7.61
CA LEU A 152 35.49 -21.34 7.63
C LEU A 152 35.34 -20.35 6.47
N GLY A 153 34.92 -20.84 5.30
CA GLY A 153 34.67 -20.01 4.12
C GLY A 153 33.48 -19.07 4.25
N ASP A 154 32.59 -19.29 5.23
CA ASP A 154 31.44 -18.41 5.47
C ASP A 154 31.83 -17.17 6.31
N LEU A 155 33.02 -17.18 6.94
CA LEU A 155 33.47 -16.12 7.87
C LEU A 155 34.15 -14.93 7.18
N ASN A 156 34.43 -15.00 5.88
CA ASN A 156 35.17 -13.95 5.17
C ASN A 156 34.27 -12.82 4.64
N LYS A 157 33.03 -12.70 5.14
CA LYS A 157 32.05 -11.74 4.66
C LYS A 157 31.24 -11.14 5.79
N LEU A 158 31.10 -9.82 5.77
CA LEU A 158 30.20 -9.07 6.64
C LEU A 158 29.27 -8.19 5.81
N ALA A 159 28.01 -8.10 6.24
CA ALA A 159 27.01 -7.25 5.63
C ALA A 159 26.43 -6.24 6.64
N PHE A 160 26.24 -5.00 6.20
CA PHE A 160 25.63 -3.90 6.95
C PHE A 160 24.28 -3.55 6.32
N TRP A 161 23.20 -3.92 7.00
CA TRP A 161 21.86 -3.56 6.59
C TRP A 161 21.50 -2.21 7.19
N ASN A 162 21.79 -1.14 6.46
CA ASN A 162 21.75 0.22 6.98
C ASN A 162 20.87 1.11 6.09
N ALA A 163 19.95 1.84 6.71
CA ALA A 163 19.07 2.80 6.03
C ALA A 163 19.86 3.82 5.19
N THR A 164 19.25 4.35 4.15
CA THR A 164 19.85 5.44 3.36
C THR A 164 19.93 6.71 4.20
N GLY A 165 21.12 7.34 4.25
CA GLY A 165 21.36 8.51 5.10
C GLY A 165 21.92 8.19 6.50
N SER A 166 22.01 6.91 6.90
CA SER A 166 22.61 6.50 8.18
C SER A 166 24.15 6.59 8.25
N GLY A 167 24.82 7.01 7.17
CA GLY A 167 26.29 7.16 7.13
C GLY A 167 27.07 5.92 6.70
N LYS A 168 26.51 5.08 5.80
CA LYS A 168 27.18 3.90 5.23
C LYS A 168 28.59 4.17 4.69
N THR A 169 28.80 5.27 3.97
CA THR A 169 30.14 5.66 3.50
C THR A 169 31.13 5.85 4.65
N LEU A 170 30.72 6.52 5.73
CA LEU A 170 31.62 6.75 6.88
C LEU A 170 31.99 5.43 7.55
N LEU A 171 31.03 4.53 7.72
CA LEU A 171 31.28 3.18 8.21
C LEU A 171 32.24 2.42 7.28
N MET A 172 32.03 2.50 5.96
CA MET A 172 32.91 1.88 4.96
C MET A 172 34.36 2.33 5.10
N HIS A 173 34.61 3.64 5.27
CA HIS A 173 35.96 4.17 5.42
C HIS A 173 36.62 3.70 6.73
N VAL A 174 35.87 3.67 7.84
CA VAL A 174 36.40 3.13 9.11
C VAL A 174 36.65 1.63 8.99
N ASN A 175 35.76 0.86 8.37
CA ASN A 175 35.92 -0.58 8.22
C ASN A 175 37.18 -0.97 7.44
N ILE A 176 37.61 -0.14 6.47
CA ILE A 176 38.92 -0.31 5.80
C ILE A 176 40.06 -0.21 6.82
N LEU A 177 40.05 0.83 7.66
CA LEU A 177 41.07 1.05 8.69
C LEU A 177 41.04 -0.03 9.77
N GLN A 178 39.85 -0.49 10.19
CA GLN A 178 39.69 -1.60 11.13
C GLN A 178 40.26 -2.89 10.56
N TYR A 179 39.95 -3.23 9.31
CA TYR A 179 40.50 -4.42 8.68
C TYR A 179 42.04 -4.34 8.56
N GLN A 180 42.57 -3.20 8.13
CA GLN A 180 44.02 -2.95 8.07
C GLN A 180 44.70 -3.04 9.44
N HIS A 181 44.01 -2.69 10.53
CA HIS A 181 44.54 -2.81 11.89
C HIS A 181 44.81 -4.26 12.28
N TYR A 182 43.92 -5.19 11.93
CA TYR A 182 44.06 -6.61 12.28
C TYR A 182 44.86 -7.43 11.25
N GLN A 183 44.82 -7.03 9.97
CA GLN A 183 45.56 -7.71 8.90
C GLN A 183 47.07 -7.51 9.05
N LYS A 184 47.81 -8.60 9.25
CA LYS A 184 49.28 -8.60 9.42
C LYS A 184 50.05 -8.66 8.11
N ASN A 185 49.41 -9.08 7.01
CA ASN A 185 50.02 -9.13 5.68
C ASN A 185 50.04 -7.74 5.03
N LYS A 186 51.21 -7.28 4.61
CA LYS A 186 51.40 -5.94 4.01
C LYS A 186 50.96 -5.86 2.55
N ASP A 187 50.80 -6.99 1.87
CA ASP A 187 50.41 -7.04 0.46
C ASP A 187 48.88 -7.07 0.29
N LEU A 188 48.16 -6.14 0.93
CA LEU A 188 46.70 -6.03 0.82
C LEU A 188 46.32 -5.11 -0.35
N THR A 189 45.38 -5.57 -1.19
CA THR A 189 44.74 -4.74 -2.22
C THR A 189 43.29 -4.46 -1.82
N VAL A 190 42.89 -3.19 -1.77
CA VAL A 190 41.52 -2.79 -1.39
C VAL A 190 40.73 -2.41 -2.64
N PHE A 191 39.59 -3.05 -2.86
CA PHE A 191 38.65 -2.75 -3.93
C PHE A 191 37.36 -2.17 -3.38
N VAL A 192 36.83 -1.12 -4.01
CA VAL A 192 35.50 -0.58 -3.76
C VAL A 192 34.68 -0.76 -5.03
N ILE A 193 33.63 -1.56 -4.95
CA ILE A 193 32.76 -1.90 -6.07
C ILE A 193 31.51 -1.05 -5.99
N THR A 194 31.27 -0.27 -7.05
CA THR A 194 30.10 0.60 -7.19
C THR A 194 29.21 0.11 -8.35
N PRO A 195 27.92 0.46 -8.37
CA PRO A 195 27.00 -0.02 -9.42
C PRO A 195 27.14 0.73 -10.76
N ASN A 196 27.78 1.90 -10.76
CA ASN A 196 28.10 2.68 -11.96
C ASN A 196 29.27 3.65 -11.72
N ASP A 197 29.78 4.21 -12.82
CA ASP A 197 30.90 5.19 -12.83
C ASP A 197 30.58 6.52 -12.12
N GLY A 198 29.32 6.98 -12.12
CA GLY A 198 28.93 8.20 -11.42
C GLY A 198 29.14 8.09 -9.90
N LEU A 199 28.75 6.95 -9.34
CA LEU A 199 29.02 6.62 -7.94
C LEU A 199 30.50 6.36 -7.67
N SER A 200 31.26 5.81 -8.64
CA SER A 200 32.71 5.68 -8.50
C SER A 200 33.38 7.04 -8.29
N GLN A 201 32.97 8.07 -9.03
CA GLN A 201 33.48 9.43 -8.88
C GLN A 201 33.08 10.06 -7.54
N GLN A 202 31.86 9.79 -7.06
CA GLN A 202 31.43 10.25 -5.74
C GLN A 202 32.30 9.65 -4.63
N HIS A 203 32.53 8.33 -4.66
CA HIS A 203 33.41 7.65 -3.70
C HIS A 203 34.84 8.20 -3.74
N LEU A 204 35.38 8.49 -4.93
CA LEU A 204 36.71 9.10 -5.07
C LEU A 204 36.81 10.44 -4.32
N ALA A 205 35.80 11.31 -4.47
CA ALA A 205 35.73 12.56 -3.74
C ALA A 205 35.56 12.35 -2.22
N GLU A 206 34.75 11.37 -1.81
CA GLU A 206 34.52 11.04 -0.41
C GLU A 206 35.79 10.46 0.27
N PHE A 207 36.60 9.67 -0.44
CA PHE A 207 37.89 9.16 0.05
C PHE A 207 38.92 10.29 0.24
N SER A 208 38.98 11.24 -0.71
CA SER A 208 39.79 12.44 -0.58
C SER A 208 39.40 13.26 0.67
N ALA A 209 38.10 13.43 0.91
CA ALA A 209 37.59 14.09 2.12
C ALA A 209 37.92 13.33 3.41
N SER A 210 38.22 12.03 3.34
CA SER A 210 38.59 11.17 4.48
C SER A 210 40.09 10.91 4.60
N ASN A 211 40.95 11.60 3.85
CA ASN A 211 42.40 11.39 3.85
C ASN A 211 42.81 9.94 3.51
N LEU A 212 42.05 9.28 2.65
CA LEU A 212 42.35 7.92 2.17
C LEU A 212 42.73 7.98 0.69
N PRO A 213 43.92 7.50 0.29
CA PRO A 213 44.34 7.53 -1.10
C PRO A 213 43.55 6.50 -1.92
N ALA A 214 42.91 6.95 -2.99
CA ALA A 214 42.07 6.12 -3.85
C ALA A 214 42.22 6.54 -5.32
N ASN A 215 42.07 5.59 -6.23
CA ASN A 215 42.07 5.78 -7.68
C ASN A 215 40.95 4.99 -8.33
N LEU A 216 40.49 5.46 -9.49
CA LEU A 216 39.65 4.65 -10.37
C LEU A 216 40.50 3.51 -10.97
N PHE A 217 39.94 2.31 -10.98
CA PHE A 217 40.61 1.13 -11.52
C PHE A 217 40.91 1.30 -13.02
N ASP A 218 42.15 1.00 -13.40
CA ASP A 218 42.61 0.99 -14.79
C ASP A 218 43.34 -0.33 -15.08
N LYS A 219 42.76 -1.13 -15.98
CA LYS A 219 43.29 -2.45 -16.36
C LYS A 219 44.69 -2.39 -17.00
N ASN A 220 45.11 -1.24 -17.52
CA ASN A 220 46.40 -1.07 -18.20
C ASN A 220 47.52 -0.66 -17.23
N LYS A 221 47.18 -0.28 -15.99
CA LYS A 221 48.17 0.04 -14.98
C LYS A 221 48.50 -1.23 -14.19
N PRO A 222 49.79 -1.61 -14.09
CA PRO A 222 50.17 -2.68 -13.17
C PRO A 222 49.79 -2.27 -11.74
N PHE A 223 49.29 -3.22 -10.96
CA PHE A 223 49.18 -3.05 -9.50
C PHE A 223 50.60 -2.76 -8.99
N GLN A 224 50.89 -1.50 -8.65
CA GLN A 224 52.23 -1.08 -8.23
C GLN A 224 52.52 -1.64 -6.83
N GLY A 225 52.99 -2.88 -6.75
CA GLY A 225 53.35 -3.56 -5.51
C GLY A 225 54.65 -3.07 -4.86
N THR A 226 54.93 -1.76 -4.81
CA THR A 226 56.16 -1.23 -4.16
C THR A 226 55.98 0.08 -3.40
N GLY A 227 54.75 0.46 -3.03
CA GLY A 227 54.47 1.57 -2.10
C GLY A 227 53.96 1.08 -0.74
N LEU A 228 54.28 1.81 0.34
CA LEU A 228 53.86 1.50 1.72
C LEU A 228 52.33 1.50 1.94
N PHE A 229 51.53 1.88 0.93
CA PHE A 229 50.08 1.70 0.85
C PHE A 229 49.70 1.50 -0.63
N ASN A 230 49.03 0.40 -0.97
CA ASN A 230 48.36 0.30 -2.26
C ASN A 230 47.11 1.21 -2.21
N ASP A 231 47.02 2.17 -3.13
CA ASP A 231 45.84 3.04 -3.24
C ASP A 231 44.56 2.20 -3.40
N ILE A 232 43.46 2.64 -2.78
CA ILE A 232 42.15 1.99 -2.88
C ILE A 232 41.68 2.03 -4.34
N GLN A 233 41.29 0.89 -4.90
CA GLN A 233 40.86 0.76 -6.28
C GLN A 233 39.34 0.80 -6.38
N ILE A 234 38.79 1.85 -6.98
CA ILE A 234 37.34 2.01 -7.16
C ILE A 234 36.94 1.51 -8.55
N MET A 235 35.98 0.61 -8.63
CA MET A 235 35.58 -0.02 -9.88
C MET A 235 34.05 -0.13 -10.00
N ASP A 236 33.54 0.29 -11.16
CA ASP A 236 32.19 -0.06 -11.59
C ASP A 236 32.13 -1.57 -11.86
N ILE A 237 31.20 -2.25 -11.19
CA ILE A 237 30.95 -3.68 -11.36
C ILE A 237 30.63 -4.11 -12.81
N ASN A 238 30.08 -3.22 -13.65
CA ASN A 238 29.83 -3.50 -15.07
C ASN A 238 31.11 -3.69 -15.87
N LYS A 239 32.26 -3.30 -15.30
CA LYS A 239 33.59 -3.54 -15.87
C LYS A 239 34.10 -4.96 -15.57
N LEU A 240 33.43 -5.74 -14.72
CA LEU A 240 33.79 -7.15 -14.47
C LEU A 240 33.17 -8.08 -15.51
N ALA A 241 34.00 -8.94 -16.10
CA ALA A 241 33.60 -9.94 -17.08
C ALA A 241 34.31 -11.29 -16.86
N ASP A 242 33.85 -12.32 -17.57
CA ASP A 242 34.47 -13.65 -17.52
C ASP A 242 35.76 -13.71 -18.35
N LYS A 243 35.93 -12.79 -19.30
CA LYS A 243 37.12 -12.62 -20.14
C LYS A 243 37.43 -11.13 -20.31
N ASP A 244 38.68 -10.81 -20.61
CA ASP A 244 39.09 -9.44 -20.91
C ASP A 244 38.41 -8.92 -22.17
N GLY A 245 37.91 -7.69 -22.10
CA GLY A 245 37.35 -6.95 -23.23
C GLY A 245 37.97 -5.57 -23.35
N GLU A 246 37.44 -4.74 -24.25
CA GLU A 246 37.92 -3.37 -24.45
C GLU A 246 37.67 -2.49 -23.21
N LEU A 247 36.50 -2.62 -22.59
CA LEU A 247 36.08 -1.85 -21.40
C LEU A 247 35.96 -2.71 -20.13
N THR A 248 36.15 -4.03 -20.24
CA THR A 248 35.96 -4.99 -19.15
C THR A 248 37.24 -5.73 -18.79
N VAL A 249 37.32 -6.22 -17.56
CA VAL A 249 38.44 -7.00 -17.01
C VAL A 249 37.97 -8.37 -16.52
N ALA A 250 38.76 -9.41 -16.81
CA ALA A 250 38.49 -10.76 -16.36
C ALA A 250 38.62 -10.87 -14.83
N VAL A 251 37.60 -11.43 -14.16
CA VAL A 251 37.64 -11.64 -12.70
C VAL A 251 38.82 -12.53 -12.27
N ASP A 252 39.26 -13.44 -13.14
CA ASP A 252 40.39 -14.35 -12.90
C ASP A 252 41.72 -13.62 -12.64
N ARG A 253 41.86 -12.36 -13.07
CA ARG A 253 43.06 -11.54 -12.79
C ARG A 253 43.28 -11.26 -11.31
N PHE A 254 42.27 -11.41 -10.47
CA PHE A 254 42.32 -11.02 -9.07
C PHE A 254 42.41 -12.22 -8.11
N LEU A 255 42.45 -13.45 -8.63
CA LEU A 255 42.42 -14.67 -7.81
C LEU A 255 43.60 -14.72 -6.82
N ASP A 256 44.82 -14.48 -7.30
CA ASP A 256 46.05 -14.61 -6.50
C ASP A 256 46.34 -13.40 -5.57
N LEU A 257 45.45 -12.40 -5.52
CA LEU A 257 45.62 -11.22 -4.68
C LEU A 257 45.07 -11.44 -3.28
N ASN A 258 45.83 -11.09 -2.25
CA ASN A 258 45.28 -10.84 -0.92
C ASN A 258 44.48 -9.53 -0.96
N LYS A 259 43.15 -9.64 -0.80
CA LYS A 259 42.21 -8.60 -1.18
C LYS A 259 41.12 -8.37 -0.15
N LEU A 260 40.79 -7.09 0.03
CA LEU A 260 39.60 -6.61 0.74
C LEU A 260 38.64 -6.00 -0.29
N VAL A 261 37.40 -6.49 -0.34
CA VAL A 261 36.39 -6.02 -1.28
C VAL A 261 35.25 -5.35 -0.53
N LEU A 262 35.00 -4.08 -0.81
CA LEU A 262 33.87 -3.33 -0.27
C LEU A 262 32.84 -3.15 -1.37
N VAL A 263 31.59 -3.51 -1.11
CA VAL A 263 30.50 -3.47 -2.11
C VAL A 263 29.44 -2.48 -1.64
N ASP A 264 29.28 -1.39 -2.39
CA ASP A 264 28.16 -0.47 -2.22
C ASP A 264 26.91 -0.99 -2.96
N GLU A 265 25.75 -0.82 -2.36
CA GLU A 265 24.46 -1.34 -2.85
C GLU A 265 24.49 -2.87 -3.13
N GLY A 266 25.01 -3.65 -2.17
CA GLY A 266 25.26 -5.10 -2.31
C GLY A 266 24.03 -5.97 -2.62
N HIS A 267 22.82 -5.45 -2.45
CA HIS A 267 21.56 -6.11 -2.81
C HIS A 267 21.30 -6.14 -4.32
N ARG A 268 21.90 -5.24 -5.10
CA ARG A 268 21.84 -5.30 -6.56
C ARG A 268 22.53 -6.60 -7.02
N GLY A 269 22.16 -7.13 -8.18
CA GLY A 269 22.62 -8.45 -8.66
C GLY A 269 21.78 -9.66 -8.25
N SER A 270 20.76 -9.49 -7.42
CA SER A 270 19.69 -10.49 -7.23
C SER A 270 18.82 -10.68 -8.48
N SER A 271 18.83 -9.72 -9.41
CA SER A 271 18.10 -9.77 -10.69
C SER A 271 18.93 -10.28 -11.88
N GLY A 272 20.19 -10.67 -11.69
CA GLY A 272 21.03 -11.25 -12.74
C GLY A 272 22.11 -12.17 -12.18
N ASP A 273 21.91 -13.49 -12.33
CA ASP A 273 22.77 -14.57 -11.82
C ASP A 273 24.27 -14.35 -12.10
N GLN A 274 24.63 -13.72 -13.22
CA GLN A 274 26.02 -13.45 -13.61
C GLN A 274 26.72 -12.43 -12.71
N TRP A 275 26.01 -11.45 -12.16
CA TRP A 275 26.62 -10.38 -11.36
C TRP A 275 27.07 -10.90 -10.00
N LEU A 276 26.17 -11.63 -9.34
CA LEU A 276 26.44 -12.27 -8.06
C LEU A 276 27.60 -13.27 -8.19
N ALA A 277 27.62 -14.07 -9.26
CA ALA A 277 28.70 -15.01 -9.53
C ALA A 277 30.05 -14.30 -9.72
N ARG A 278 30.12 -13.24 -10.54
CA ARG A 278 31.35 -12.46 -10.76
C ARG A 278 31.84 -11.80 -9.48
N ARG A 279 30.93 -11.24 -8.67
CA ARG A 279 31.25 -10.63 -7.37
C ARG A 279 31.82 -11.64 -6.40
N GLN A 280 31.17 -12.80 -6.25
CA GLN A 280 31.65 -13.87 -5.37
C GLN A 280 33.00 -14.42 -5.84
N LYS A 281 33.20 -14.54 -7.16
CA LYS A 281 34.48 -14.94 -7.74
C LYS A 281 35.58 -13.89 -7.50
N LEU A 282 35.26 -12.60 -7.54
CA LEU A 282 36.19 -11.52 -7.18
C LEU A 282 36.58 -11.58 -5.71
N ILE A 283 35.63 -11.87 -4.81
CA ILE A 283 35.89 -12.01 -3.38
C ILE A 283 36.80 -13.21 -3.13
N GLY A 284 36.46 -14.38 -3.69
CA GLY A 284 37.27 -15.60 -3.56
C GLY A 284 37.63 -15.92 -2.11
N ASP A 285 38.94 -16.05 -1.86
CA ASP A 285 39.57 -16.25 -0.55
C ASP A 285 39.86 -14.95 0.22
N GLY A 286 39.56 -13.79 -0.37
CA GLY A 286 39.65 -12.49 0.27
C GLY A 286 38.53 -12.22 1.26
N PHE A 287 38.50 -11.03 1.85
CA PHE A 287 37.46 -10.60 2.78
C PHE A 287 36.53 -9.58 2.13
N ALA A 288 35.24 -9.60 2.48
CA ALA A 288 34.24 -8.70 1.91
C ALA A 288 33.41 -7.95 2.97
N PHE A 289 33.21 -6.65 2.73
CA PHE A 289 32.18 -5.86 3.39
C PHE A 289 31.10 -5.47 2.37
N GLU A 290 29.84 -5.78 2.64
CA GLU A 290 28.72 -5.40 1.77
C GLU A 290 27.77 -4.44 2.50
N TYR A 291 27.34 -3.37 1.82
CA TYR A 291 26.45 -2.35 2.39
C TYR A 291 25.18 -2.25 1.55
N SER A 292 24.00 -2.25 2.19
CA SER A 292 22.73 -2.03 1.50
C SER A 292 21.65 -1.54 2.45
N ALA A 293 20.67 -0.81 1.91
CA ALA A 293 19.44 -0.47 2.62
C ALA A 293 18.32 -1.51 2.42
N THR A 294 18.45 -2.44 1.46
CA THR A 294 17.33 -3.26 0.97
C THR A 294 17.68 -4.74 0.90
N PHE A 295 18.40 -5.28 1.89
CA PHE A 295 18.69 -6.72 1.95
C PHE A 295 17.42 -7.56 2.10
N GLY A 296 16.44 -7.11 2.90
CA GLY A 296 15.15 -7.81 3.06
C GLY A 296 14.45 -8.12 1.74
N GLN A 297 14.51 -7.20 0.77
CA GLN A 297 13.93 -7.42 -0.56
C GLN A 297 14.73 -8.40 -1.41
N ALA A 298 16.07 -8.38 -1.32
CA ALA A 298 16.94 -9.24 -2.12
C ALA A 298 16.82 -10.72 -1.73
N VAL A 299 16.31 -11.02 -0.54
CA VAL A 299 16.20 -12.38 0.01
C VAL A 299 14.77 -12.93 0.03
N LYS A 300 13.83 -12.25 -0.63
CA LYS A 300 12.39 -12.55 -0.60
C LYS A 300 12.04 -13.98 -1.04
N ASP A 301 12.84 -14.57 -1.93
CA ASP A 301 12.64 -15.95 -2.40
C ASP A 301 12.81 -16.99 -1.29
N GLY A 302 13.46 -16.63 -0.18
CA GLY A 302 13.56 -17.46 1.03
C GLY A 302 14.30 -18.80 0.86
N LYS A 303 14.96 -19.02 -0.29
CA LYS A 303 15.61 -20.31 -0.61
C LYS A 303 16.86 -20.53 0.24
N THR A 304 16.90 -21.67 0.90
CA THR A 304 18.07 -22.18 1.63
C THR A 304 19.07 -22.85 0.69
N VAL A 305 20.27 -23.17 1.19
CA VAL A 305 21.25 -23.98 0.42
C VAL A 305 20.64 -25.30 -0.02
N LYS A 306 19.85 -25.94 0.83
CA LYS A 306 19.15 -27.20 0.52
C LYS A 306 18.11 -27.04 -0.59
N ASP A 307 17.37 -25.94 -0.61
CA ASP A 307 16.39 -25.66 -1.68
C ASP A 307 17.09 -25.43 -3.02
N CYS A 308 18.17 -24.63 -3.03
CA CYS A 308 18.98 -24.40 -4.22
C CYS A 308 19.64 -25.69 -4.73
N LEU A 309 20.13 -26.54 -3.83
CA LEU A 309 20.68 -27.85 -4.17
C LEU A 309 19.61 -28.75 -4.78
N PHE A 310 18.39 -28.73 -4.24
CA PHE A 310 17.27 -29.48 -4.78
C PHE A 310 16.85 -28.98 -6.17
N ASP A 311 16.91 -27.68 -6.44
CA ASP A 311 16.67 -27.11 -7.78
C ASP A 311 17.71 -27.61 -8.80
N ILE A 312 18.98 -27.70 -8.41
CA ILE A 312 20.05 -28.29 -9.24
C ILE A 312 19.77 -29.78 -9.48
N GLN A 313 19.46 -30.54 -8.44
CA GLN A 313 19.09 -31.96 -8.57
C GLN A 313 17.88 -32.16 -9.47
N LYS A 314 16.88 -31.27 -9.41
CA LYS A 314 15.69 -31.29 -10.27
C LYS A 314 16.04 -31.04 -11.74
N LYS A 315 17.01 -30.16 -12.02
CA LYS A 315 17.52 -29.92 -13.38
C LYS A 315 18.21 -31.18 -13.92
N ILE A 316 19.12 -31.78 -13.14
CA ILE A 316 19.79 -33.03 -13.48
C ILE A 316 18.77 -34.16 -13.67
N GLY A 317 17.79 -34.27 -12.77
CA GLY A 317 16.73 -35.28 -12.84
C GLY A 317 15.89 -35.14 -14.10
N LYS A 318 15.53 -33.92 -14.48
CA LYS A 318 14.78 -33.64 -15.72
C LYS A 318 15.55 -34.07 -16.97
N GLU A 319 16.85 -33.82 -17.02
CA GLU A 319 17.72 -34.26 -18.12
C GLU A 319 17.84 -35.79 -18.20
N ASN A 320 17.65 -36.49 -17.08
CA ASN A 320 17.71 -37.94 -16.97
C ASN A 320 16.33 -38.63 -16.87
N GLY A 321 15.23 -37.93 -17.13
CA GLY A 321 13.86 -38.48 -17.10
C GLY A 321 13.30 -38.80 -15.69
N ILE A 322 13.94 -38.34 -14.62
CA ILE A 322 13.52 -38.51 -13.23
C ILE A 322 12.68 -37.31 -12.79
N THR A 323 11.40 -37.53 -12.47
CA THR A 323 10.46 -36.44 -12.12
C THR A 323 9.88 -36.57 -10.70
N LYS A 324 9.97 -37.74 -10.07
CA LYS A 324 9.46 -37.97 -8.71
C LYS A 324 10.40 -37.34 -7.68
N LYS A 325 9.86 -36.50 -6.79
CA LYS A 325 10.62 -35.75 -5.76
C LYS A 325 11.55 -36.65 -4.92
N ALA A 326 11.06 -37.81 -4.48
CA ALA A 326 11.84 -38.75 -3.67
C ALA A 326 13.05 -39.36 -4.43
N ASP A 327 12.97 -39.45 -5.74
CA ASP A 327 14.04 -39.97 -6.59
C ASP A 327 15.00 -38.85 -6.99
N VAL A 328 14.50 -37.65 -7.22
CA VAL A 328 15.31 -36.44 -7.45
C VAL A 328 16.23 -36.14 -6.27
N GLN A 329 15.74 -36.25 -5.04
CA GLN A 329 16.55 -36.01 -3.82
C GLN A 329 17.71 -36.99 -3.65
N LYS A 330 17.65 -38.18 -4.27
CA LYS A 330 18.70 -39.20 -4.22
C LYS A 330 19.79 -39.00 -5.27
N ILE A 331 19.63 -38.04 -6.18
CA ILE A 331 20.63 -37.75 -7.21
C ILE A 331 21.91 -37.24 -6.52
N PRO A 332 23.07 -37.89 -6.73
CA PRO A 332 24.33 -37.46 -6.13
C PRO A 332 24.73 -36.07 -6.65
N THR A 333 25.22 -35.21 -5.76
CA THR A 333 25.68 -33.86 -6.07
C THR A 333 27.20 -33.76 -5.94
N SER A 334 27.82 -33.08 -6.91
CA SER A 334 29.25 -32.82 -6.92
C SER A 334 29.64 -31.69 -5.96
N PHE A 335 30.94 -31.51 -5.72
CA PHE A 335 31.45 -30.35 -4.94
C PHE A 335 31.07 -29.03 -5.61
N THR A 336 31.14 -28.96 -6.95
CA THR A 336 30.74 -27.78 -7.72
C THR A 336 29.25 -27.48 -7.58
N ASP A 337 28.38 -28.49 -7.55
CA ASP A 337 26.94 -28.28 -7.36
C ASP A 337 26.62 -27.69 -5.96
N LYS A 338 27.34 -28.16 -4.94
CA LYS A 338 27.20 -27.64 -3.57
C LYS A 338 27.68 -26.19 -3.46
N GLN A 339 28.79 -25.87 -4.11
CA GLN A 339 29.28 -24.48 -4.20
C GLN A 339 28.28 -23.59 -4.94
N GLU A 340 27.77 -24.03 -6.10
CA GLU A 340 26.75 -23.30 -6.85
C GLU A 340 25.46 -23.09 -6.03
N ALA A 341 25.02 -24.11 -5.28
CA ALA A 341 23.87 -24.00 -4.38
C ALA A 341 24.10 -22.95 -3.27
N LYS A 342 25.28 -22.97 -2.63
CA LYS A 342 25.66 -21.95 -1.63
C LYS A 342 25.67 -20.55 -2.22
N GLN A 343 26.23 -20.39 -3.42
CA GLN A 343 26.30 -19.13 -4.13
C GLN A 343 24.91 -18.54 -4.47
N LYS A 344 23.95 -19.41 -4.82
CA LYS A 344 22.57 -19.02 -5.15
C LYS A 344 21.66 -18.84 -3.94
N ALA A 345 22.01 -19.39 -2.78
CA ALA A 345 21.25 -19.28 -1.54
C ALA A 345 21.48 -17.91 -0.87
N VAL A 346 21.01 -16.85 -1.52
CA VAL A 346 21.19 -15.45 -1.08
C VAL A 346 20.58 -15.20 0.31
N PHE A 347 19.42 -15.81 0.58
CA PHE A 347 18.73 -15.72 1.87
C PHE A 347 19.58 -16.28 3.03
N GLU A 348 20.10 -17.50 2.88
CA GLU A 348 20.96 -18.11 3.90
C GLU A 348 22.30 -17.39 4.03
N THR A 349 22.89 -16.95 2.91
CA THR A 349 24.15 -16.21 2.90
C THR A 349 24.05 -14.94 3.75
N TYR A 350 23.03 -14.10 3.52
CA TYR A 350 22.87 -12.86 4.29
C TYR A 350 22.37 -13.11 5.72
N ALA A 351 21.57 -14.15 5.96
CA ALA A 351 21.23 -14.57 7.33
C ALA A 351 22.49 -14.87 8.15
N LYS A 352 23.53 -15.40 7.51
CA LYS A 352 24.83 -15.73 8.13
C LYS A 352 25.79 -14.55 8.27
N CYS A 353 25.77 -13.57 7.36
CA CYS A 353 26.80 -12.52 7.33
C CYS A 353 26.34 -11.11 7.72
N VAL A 354 25.03 -10.85 7.89
CA VAL A 354 24.56 -9.53 8.37
C VAL A 354 25.01 -9.33 9.82
N LEU A 355 25.96 -8.41 9.98
CA LEU A 355 26.57 -8.03 11.25
C LEU A 355 25.64 -7.11 12.05
N PHE A 356 25.12 -6.09 11.38
CA PHE A 356 24.31 -5.05 12.00
C PHE A 356 23.08 -4.73 11.15
N ASP A 357 21.92 -4.67 11.81
CA ASP A 357 20.63 -4.29 11.22
C ASP A 357 20.20 -2.93 11.79
N TYR A 358 20.38 -1.90 10.97
CA TYR A 358 19.82 -0.56 11.14
C TYR A 358 19.01 -0.18 9.89
N SER A 359 18.09 -1.07 9.52
CA SER A 359 17.07 -0.91 8.46
C SER A 359 16.23 0.37 8.61
N TYR A 360 15.43 0.68 7.60
CA TYR A 360 14.68 1.95 7.57
C TYR A 360 13.72 2.09 8.75
N LYS A 361 13.20 0.97 9.28
CA LYS A 361 12.34 0.94 10.48
C LYS A 361 12.96 1.62 11.70
N PHE A 362 14.24 1.33 11.97
CA PHE A 362 14.94 1.90 13.12
C PHE A 362 15.29 3.36 12.86
N PHE A 363 15.81 3.67 11.67
CA PHE A 363 16.13 5.03 11.26
C PHE A 363 14.92 5.97 11.42
N TYR A 364 13.76 5.55 10.93
CA TYR A 364 12.53 6.32 11.00
C TYR A 364 11.98 6.46 12.43
N ALA A 365 11.94 5.35 13.19
CA ALA A 365 11.47 5.30 14.58
C ALA A 365 12.35 6.10 15.55
N ASP A 366 13.63 6.31 15.22
CA ASP A 366 14.58 7.12 15.98
C ASP A 366 14.44 8.63 15.70
N GLY A 367 13.52 9.02 14.81
CA GLY A 367 13.32 10.42 14.46
C GLY A 367 14.20 10.91 13.32
N TYR A 368 15.03 10.06 12.70
CA TYR A 368 15.89 10.49 11.60
C TYR A 368 15.13 10.68 10.30
N GLY A 369 15.61 11.61 9.48
CA GLY A 369 15.00 11.97 8.20
C GLY A 369 13.67 12.71 8.34
N LYS A 370 13.08 13.04 7.19
CA LYS A 370 11.80 13.74 7.04
C LYS A 370 10.61 12.82 7.32
N GLU A 371 9.50 13.42 7.72
CA GLU A 371 8.17 12.81 7.57
C GLU A 371 7.86 12.56 6.09
N PHE A 372 6.83 11.77 5.77
CA PHE A 372 6.40 11.57 4.38
C PHE A 372 4.88 11.58 4.21
N SER A 373 4.45 12.09 3.06
CA SER A 373 3.06 12.06 2.61
C SER A 373 3.03 11.58 1.16
N ILE A 374 2.41 10.44 0.93
CA ILE A 374 2.31 9.84 -0.39
C ILE A 374 0.87 9.82 -0.85
N LEU A 375 0.65 10.40 -2.02
CA LEU A 375 -0.59 10.35 -2.74
C LEU A 375 -0.38 9.59 -4.04
N ASN A 376 -1.35 8.80 -4.46
CA ASN A 376 -1.30 8.07 -5.72
C ASN A 376 -2.65 8.08 -6.41
N MET A 377 -2.66 8.47 -7.68
CA MET A 377 -3.83 8.38 -8.55
C MET A 377 -3.82 7.06 -9.30
N LYS A 378 -4.94 6.33 -9.25
CA LYS A 378 -5.12 5.09 -10.00
C LYS A 378 -5.12 5.37 -11.50
N ALA A 379 -4.69 4.38 -12.28
CA ALA A 379 -4.66 4.50 -13.74
C ALA A 379 -6.05 4.76 -14.34
N ASP A 380 -7.10 4.17 -13.75
CA ASP A 380 -8.48 4.30 -14.20
C ASP A 380 -9.05 5.73 -14.03
N ASP A 381 -8.52 6.49 -13.06
CA ASP A 381 -8.94 7.88 -12.81
C ASP A 381 -8.15 8.90 -13.65
N TYR A 382 -7.07 8.47 -14.32
CA TYR A 382 -6.18 9.34 -15.09
C TYR A 382 -6.79 9.76 -16.43
N GLY A 383 -6.73 11.05 -16.75
CA GLY A 383 -7.25 11.60 -18.01
C GLY A 383 -8.78 11.69 -18.07
N VAL A 384 -9.47 11.36 -16.97
CA VAL A 384 -10.91 11.57 -16.80
C VAL A 384 -11.14 12.97 -16.25
N ALA A 385 -11.96 13.79 -16.92
CA ALA A 385 -12.38 15.12 -16.42
C ALA A 385 -11.25 16.00 -15.84
N ASP A 386 -10.12 16.08 -16.54
CA ASP A 386 -8.90 16.81 -16.14
C ASP A 386 -8.29 16.39 -14.78
N ASN A 387 -8.56 15.17 -14.29
CA ASN A 387 -8.07 14.70 -13.00
C ASN A 387 -6.54 14.74 -12.87
N ASP A 388 -5.82 14.41 -13.94
CA ASP A 388 -4.36 14.50 -14.03
C ASP A 388 -3.86 15.94 -13.84
N ARG A 389 -4.55 16.92 -14.43
CA ARG A 389 -4.24 18.35 -14.29
C ARG A 389 -4.57 18.88 -12.90
N LYS A 390 -5.74 18.53 -12.34
CA LYS A 390 -6.11 18.86 -10.96
C LYS A 390 -5.08 18.32 -9.97
N TYR A 391 -4.66 17.07 -10.17
CA TYR A 391 -3.65 16.42 -9.34
C TYR A 391 -2.27 17.07 -9.48
N PHE A 392 -1.86 17.45 -10.70
CA PHE A 392 -0.65 18.22 -10.93
C PHE A 392 -0.69 19.60 -10.25
N VAL A 393 -1.81 20.32 -10.33
CA VAL A 393 -1.99 21.62 -9.64
C VAL A 393 -1.93 21.46 -8.13
N ALA A 394 -2.52 20.40 -7.55
CA ALA A 394 -2.42 20.10 -6.13
C ALA A 394 -0.97 19.77 -5.69
N SER A 395 -0.24 19.04 -6.55
CA SER A 395 1.19 18.75 -6.36
C SER A 395 2.05 20.02 -6.40
N LEU A 396 1.82 20.87 -7.40
CA LEU A 396 2.49 22.16 -7.55
C LEU A 396 2.21 23.07 -6.35
N LEU A 397 0.96 23.17 -5.90
CA LEU A 397 0.59 24.00 -4.77
C LEU A 397 1.21 23.49 -3.46
N SER A 398 1.33 22.17 -3.30
CA SER A 398 2.01 21.53 -2.16
C SER A 398 3.51 21.87 -2.13
N PHE A 399 4.18 21.84 -3.28
CA PHE A 399 5.57 22.26 -3.37
C PHE A 399 5.73 23.77 -3.16
N TYR A 400 4.88 24.59 -3.78
CA TYR A 400 4.89 26.04 -3.61
C TYR A 400 4.69 26.45 -2.15
N GLN A 401 3.82 25.76 -1.39
CA GLN A 401 3.67 25.99 0.04
C GLN A 401 5.01 25.85 0.79
N GLN A 402 5.79 24.82 0.47
CA GLN A 402 7.12 24.63 1.08
C GLN A 402 8.08 25.75 0.69
N LEU A 403 8.10 26.17 -0.58
CA LEU A 403 8.90 27.32 -1.04
C LEU A 403 8.49 28.62 -0.34
N TYR A 404 7.19 28.88 -0.22
CA TYR A 404 6.65 30.07 0.44
C TYR A 404 7.04 30.12 1.93
N LEU A 405 6.88 29.01 2.66
CA LEU A 405 7.25 28.91 4.07
C LEU A 405 8.75 29.08 4.28
N PHE A 406 9.56 28.45 3.42
CA PHE A 406 11.02 28.59 3.47
C PHE A 406 11.45 30.05 3.29
N ALA A 407 10.95 30.70 2.23
CA ALA A 407 11.31 32.08 1.93
C ALA A 407 10.80 33.08 2.98
N LYS A 408 9.62 32.83 3.56
CA LYS A 408 9.03 33.69 4.59
C LYS A 408 9.80 33.66 5.92
N ASN A 409 10.39 32.51 6.26
CA ASN A 409 10.99 32.26 7.58
C ASN A 409 12.51 32.03 7.55
N GLN A 410 13.19 32.36 6.44
CA GLN A 410 14.58 31.96 6.16
C GLN A 410 15.55 32.16 7.34
N GLU A 411 15.57 33.36 7.96
CA GLU A 411 16.47 33.66 9.08
C GLU A 411 16.26 32.73 10.30
N LYS A 412 15.01 32.37 10.59
CA LYS A 412 14.67 31.49 11.72
C LYS A 412 14.92 30.01 11.40
N LEU A 413 14.88 29.65 10.11
CA LEU A 413 15.09 28.28 9.64
C LEU A 413 16.58 27.91 9.57
N THR A 414 17.50 28.88 9.63
CA THR A 414 18.95 28.63 9.65
C THR A 414 19.36 27.67 10.78
N ALA A 415 18.75 27.77 11.97
CA ALA A 415 19.01 26.88 13.10
C ALA A 415 18.65 25.41 12.82
N TYR A 416 17.79 25.14 11.83
CA TYR A 416 17.32 23.80 11.46
C TYR A 416 18.08 23.22 10.25
N ASN A 417 19.06 23.95 9.70
CA ASN A 417 19.86 23.55 8.54
C ASN A 417 19.01 23.13 7.33
N LEU A 418 17.84 23.76 7.16
CA LEU A 418 16.96 23.49 6.03
C LEU A 418 17.46 24.19 4.77
N HIS A 419 17.43 23.45 3.67
CA HIS A 419 17.83 23.94 2.35
C HIS A 419 16.62 24.41 1.55
N LYS A 420 16.85 25.28 0.55
CA LYS A 420 15.80 25.73 -0.36
C LYS A 420 15.13 24.51 -1.03
N PRO A 421 13.80 24.34 -0.90
CA PRO A 421 13.10 23.19 -1.46
C PRO A 421 13.37 22.97 -2.96
N LEU A 422 13.41 21.71 -3.36
CA LEU A 422 13.55 21.24 -4.74
C LEU A 422 12.45 20.21 -5.04
N TRP A 423 11.79 20.39 -6.18
CA TRP A 423 10.80 19.47 -6.71
C TRP A 423 11.47 18.54 -7.73
N VAL A 424 11.25 17.23 -7.60
CA VAL A 424 11.88 16.24 -8.50
C VAL A 424 10.81 15.40 -9.18
N PHE A 425 10.84 15.30 -10.50
CA PHE A 425 10.04 14.34 -11.27
C PHE A 425 10.93 13.22 -11.79
N VAL A 426 10.48 11.99 -11.58
CA VAL A 426 11.13 10.78 -12.11
C VAL A 426 10.14 10.01 -12.99
N GLY A 427 10.50 9.85 -14.26
CA GLY A 427 9.76 9.07 -15.25
C GLY A 427 10.57 7.90 -15.79
N ASN A 428 9.91 6.87 -16.32
CA ASN A 428 10.56 5.69 -16.86
C ASN A 428 10.92 5.87 -18.36
N THR A 429 10.04 6.53 -19.11
CA THR A 429 10.15 6.70 -20.55
C THR A 429 10.58 8.12 -20.94
N VAL A 430 11.49 8.20 -21.91
CA VAL A 430 12.00 9.48 -22.48
C VAL A 430 11.77 9.54 -23.99
N ASN A 431 12.04 8.44 -24.70
CA ASN A 431 12.04 8.36 -26.17
C ASN A 431 10.73 7.73 -26.69
N LYS A 432 9.61 8.37 -26.38
CA LYS A 432 8.27 8.05 -26.92
C LYS A 432 7.51 9.35 -27.15
N GLU A 433 6.59 9.37 -28.12
CA GLU A 433 5.76 10.55 -28.38
C GLU A 433 4.98 10.98 -27.13
N ASP A 434 4.45 10.01 -26.37
CA ASP A 434 3.77 10.21 -25.08
C ASP A 434 4.67 9.74 -23.92
N SER A 435 5.90 10.24 -23.85
CA SER A 435 6.84 9.87 -22.77
C SER A 435 6.46 10.50 -21.42
N ASP A 436 6.93 9.89 -20.32
CA ASP A 436 6.72 10.41 -18.97
C ASP A 436 7.29 11.82 -18.79
N ILE A 437 8.48 12.06 -19.35
CA ILE A 437 9.13 13.38 -19.29
C ILE A 437 8.34 14.40 -20.10
N TRP A 438 7.82 14.01 -21.27
CA TRP A 438 6.96 14.88 -22.09
C TRP A 438 5.67 15.24 -21.36
N ALA A 439 5.02 14.30 -20.66
CA ALA A 439 3.81 14.58 -19.88
C ALA A 439 4.04 15.64 -18.81
N VAL A 440 5.20 15.66 -18.14
CA VAL A 440 5.54 16.73 -17.19
C VAL A 440 5.70 18.08 -17.89
N VAL A 441 6.35 18.12 -19.06
CA VAL A 441 6.49 19.33 -19.87
C VAL A 441 5.13 19.85 -20.34
N GLU A 442 4.23 18.97 -20.77
CA GLU A 442 2.86 19.30 -21.16
C GLU A 442 2.08 19.94 -20.01
N GLN A 443 2.15 19.39 -18.79
CA GLN A 443 1.46 19.93 -17.62
C GLN A 443 2.00 21.31 -17.21
N LEU A 444 3.33 21.50 -17.28
CA LEU A 444 3.95 22.82 -17.06
C LEU A 444 3.50 23.83 -18.12
N ALA A 445 3.50 23.42 -19.39
CA ALA A 445 3.03 24.25 -20.49
C ALA A 445 1.54 24.62 -20.29
N TYR A 446 0.69 23.66 -19.95
CA TYR A 446 -0.73 23.90 -19.67
C TYR A 446 -0.93 24.93 -18.55
N PHE A 447 -0.18 24.81 -17.45
CA PHE A 447 -0.24 25.74 -16.31
C PHE A 447 0.18 27.18 -16.68
N LEU A 448 1.11 27.32 -17.62
CA LEU A 448 1.70 28.60 -18.03
C LEU A 448 0.92 29.30 -19.16
N ASP A 449 0.11 28.56 -19.92
CA ASP A 449 -0.71 29.15 -20.99
C ASP A 449 -1.80 30.06 -20.42
N GLY A 450 -1.79 31.32 -20.85
CA GLY A 450 -2.78 32.32 -20.44
C GLY A 450 -4.23 31.92 -20.75
N LYS A 451 -4.46 31.06 -21.75
CA LYS A 451 -5.79 30.54 -22.09
C LYS A 451 -6.40 29.68 -20.98
N ASN A 452 -5.56 28.96 -20.22
CA ASN A 452 -6.00 28.02 -19.19
C ASN A 452 -6.10 28.66 -17.79
N ARG A 453 -5.60 29.89 -17.64
CA ARG A 453 -5.56 30.61 -16.36
C ARG A 453 -6.90 30.65 -15.61
N PRO A 454 -8.06 30.93 -16.23
CA PRO A 454 -9.33 30.94 -15.50
C PRO A 454 -9.65 29.60 -14.81
N GLN A 455 -9.34 28.49 -15.48
CA GLN A 455 -9.55 27.16 -14.93
C GLN A 455 -8.56 26.84 -13.80
N ILE A 456 -7.30 27.24 -13.96
CA ILE A 456 -6.26 27.07 -12.94
C ILE A 456 -6.62 27.85 -11.67
N LEU A 457 -7.08 29.10 -11.81
CA LEU A 457 -7.52 29.91 -10.67
C LEU A 457 -8.70 29.27 -9.95
N ALA A 458 -9.65 28.66 -10.67
CA ALA A 458 -10.76 27.91 -10.06
C ALA A 458 -10.25 26.72 -9.24
N TRP A 459 -9.34 25.90 -9.78
CA TRP A 459 -8.77 24.78 -9.01
C TRP A 459 -7.92 25.23 -7.82
N LEU A 460 -7.17 26.32 -7.94
CA LEU A 460 -6.44 26.92 -6.82
C LEU A 460 -7.39 27.41 -5.73
N ASN A 461 -8.51 28.01 -6.11
CA ASN A 461 -9.56 28.42 -5.19
C ASN A 461 -10.14 27.23 -4.42
N ASP A 462 -10.53 26.18 -5.14
CA ASP A 462 -11.13 24.98 -4.57
C ASP A 462 -10.18 24.35 -3.54
N LEU A 463 -8.89 24.23 -3.88
CA LEU A 463 -7.86 23.73 -2.96
C LEU A 463 -7.65 24.64 -1.73
N LEU A 464 -7.72 25.97 -1.87
CA LEU A 464 -7.57 26.91 -0.75
C LEU A 464 -8.80 26.98 0.15
N CYS A 465 -9.99 26.74 -0.41
CA CYS A 465 -11.26 26.80 0.30
C CYS A 465 -11.62 25.49 0.99
N ASP A 466 -10.76 24.47 0.90
CA ASP A 466 -11.02 23.10 1.35
C ASP A 466 -12.25 22.47 0.64
N GLU A 467 -12.55 22.90 -0.59
CA GLU A 467 -13.57 22.25 -1.41
C GLU A 467 -13.08 20.85 -1.81
N PRO A 468 -13.98 19.85 -1.85
CA PRO A 468 -13.60 18.52 -2.27
C PRO A 468 -13.23 18.58 -3.77
N LEU A 469 -11.94 18.50 -4.08
CA LEU A 469 -11.48 18.41 -5.49
C LEU A 469 -10.89 17.02 -5.78
N LEU A 470 -10.20 16.46 -4.79
CA LEU A 470 -9.55 15.16 -4.81
C LEU A 470 -9.93 14.45 -3.51
N LEU A 471 -10.50 13.24 -3.63
CA LEU A 471 -10.94 12.46 -2.47
C LEU A 471 -9.98 11.33 -2.18
N ASP A 472 -9.97 10.85 -0.95
CA ASP A 472 -9.35 9.56 -0.62
C ASP A 472 -10.26 8.39 -1.03
N SER A 473 -9.76 7.16 -0.88
CA SER A 473 -10.52 5.94 -1.14
C SER A 473 -11.80 5.77 -0.28
N LYS A 474 -11.93 6.52 0.81
CA LYS A 474 -13.07 6.53 1.74
C LYS A 474 -14.07 7.65 1.43
N GLY A 475 -13.75 8.57 0.50
CA GLY A 475 -14.60 9.69 0.11
C GLY A 475 -14.33 11.01 0.84
N ASN A 476 -13.24 11.13 1.61
CA ASN A 476 -12.88 12.36 2.34
C ASN A 476 -12.06 13.32 1.47
N ALA A 477 -12.22 14.63 1.68
CA ALA A 477 -11.39 15.65 1.04
C ALA A 477 -9.92 15.59 1.52
N ILE A 478 -9.01 15.13 0.66
CA ILE A 478 -7.64 14.75 1.03
C ILE A 478 -6.70 15.94 1.29
N PHE A 479 -7.04 17.11 0.75
CA PHE A 479 -6.27 18.35 0.92
C PHE A 479 -6.85 19.28 1.99
N ARG A 480 -7.88 18.84 2.73
CA ARG A 480 -8.53 19.66 3.76
C ARG A 480 -7.51 20.15 4.78
N HIS A 481 -7.52 21.46 5.04
CA HIS A 481 -6.62 22.18 5.92
C HIS A 481 -5.13 22.09 5.54
N ARG A 482 -4.77 21.44 4.42
CA ARG A 482 -3.39 21.28 3.99
C ARG A 482 -2.79 22.62 3.60
N PHE A 483 -3.58 23.51 3.00
CA PHE A 483 -3.14 24.81 2.47
C PHE A 483 -3.36 26.01 3.39
N LEU A 484 -3.68 25.79 4.68
CA LEU A 484 -3.85 26.87 5.68
C LEU A 484 -2.72 27.93 5.69
N PRO A 485 -1.42 27.59 5.55
CA PRO A 485 -0.35 28.60 5.45
C PRO A 485 -0.51 29.62 4.31
N LEU A 486 -1.30 29.28 3.28
CA LEU A 486 -1.58 30.11 2.11
C LEU A 486 -2.94 30.84 2.21
N ALA A 487 -3.65 30.73 3.34
CA ALA A 487 -4.98 31.32 3.52
C ALA A 487 -5.04 32.84 3.29
N SER A 488 -3.91 33.55 3.45
CA SER A 488 -3.82 34.99 3.14
C SER A 488 -4.06 35.34 1.67
N PHE A 489 -4.06 34.35 0.77
CA PHE A 489 -4.33 34.53 -0.65
C PHE A 489 -5.78 34.22 -1.06
N LYS A 490 -6.63 33.77 -0.12
CA LYS A 490 -8.00 33.32 -0.42
C LYS A 490 -8.83 34.37 -1.16
N ASP A 491 -8.66 35.64 -0.81
CA ASP A 491 -9.40 36.76 -1.40
C ASP A 491 -8.69 37.39 -2.62
N ASP A 492 -7.50 36.91 -3.00
CA ASP A 492 -6.68 37.46 -4.10
C ASP A 492 -5.87 36.36 -4.80
N LEU A 493 -6.57 35.56 -5.60
CA LEU A 493 -5.99 34.44 -6.35
C LEU A 493 -5.02 34.90 -7.46
N ASP A 494 -5.22 36.09 -8.00
CA ASP A 494 -4.30 36.67 -8.99
C ASP A 494 -2.93 36.96 -8.38
N ARG A 495 -2.90 37.47 -7.14
CA ARG A 495 -1.67 37.62 -6.38
C ARG A 495 -1.03 36.28 -6.05
N LEU A 496 -1.81 35.23 -5.74
CA LEU A 496 -1.25 33.88 -5.56
C LEU A 496 -0.58 33.39 -6.83
N TYR A 497 -1.29 33.44 -7.96
CA TYR A 497 -0.75 32.98 -9.25
C TYR A 497 0.53 33.74 -9.61
N LYS A 498 0.56 35.06 -9.39
CA LYS A 498 1.75 35.88 -9.61
C LYS A 498 2.93 35.52 -8.69
N ASP A 499 2.68 35.26 -7.40
CA ASP A 499 3.74 34.86 -6.45
C ASP A 499 4.26 33.45 -6.76
N ILE A 500 3.39 32.53 -7.25
CA ILE A 500 3.80 31.24 -7.80
C ILE A 500 4.77 31.45 -8.97
N LEU A 501 4.42 32.27 -9.97
CA LEU A 501 5.31 32.57 -11.11
C LEU A 501 6.66 33.11 -10.66
N GLN A 502 6.67 34.01 -9.67
CA GLN A 502 7.88 34.64 -9.18
C GLN A 502 8.79 33.65 -8.44
N ARG A 503 8.25 32.85 -7.52
CA ARG A 503 9.05 31.98 -6.64
C ARG A 503 9.39 30.63 -7.26
N LEU A 504 8.46 30.06 -8.04
CA LEU A 504 8.62 28.73 -8.64
C LEU A 504 9.24 28.84 -10.03
N PHE A 505 8.77 29.76 -10.87
CA PHE A 505 9.17 29.87 -12.27
C PHE A 505 10.18 30.99 -12.56
N ASN A 506 10.62 31.73 -11.52
CA ASN A 506 11.59 32.83 -11.61
C ASN A 506 11.17 33.99 -12.54
N SER A 507 9.86 34.25 -12.71
CA SER A 507 9.36 35.34 -13.57
C SER A 507 8.17 36.10 -13.00
N GLY A 508 7.94 37.33 -13.49
CA GLY A 508 6.80 38.17 -13.14
C GLY A 508 5.55 37.99 -14.01
N SER A 509 5.60 37.21 -15.10
CA SER A 509 4.45 36.98 -16.00
C SER A 509 4.47 35.61 -16.66
N SER A 510 3.31 34.97 -16.82
CA SER A 510 3.18 33.70 -17.56
C SER A 510 2.99 34.01 -19.04
N GLN A 511 3.86 33.47 -19.91
CA GLN A 511 3.71 33.66 -21.36
C GLN A 511 4.06 32.42 -22.17
N HIS A 512 5.30 31.95 -22.08
CA HIS A 512 5.80 30.94 -23.02
C HIS A 512 6.91 30.10 -22.40
N LEU A 513 6.92 28.79 -22.64
CA LEU A 513 7.94 27.89 -22.09
C LEU A 513 9.08 27.67 -23.09
N TYR A 514 10.31 28.02 -22.71
CA TYR A 514 11.52 27.83 -23.51
C TYR A 514 12.35 26.65 -22.97
N LEU A 515 12.70 25.72 -23.86
CA LEU A 515 13.58 24.57 -23.60
C LEU A 515 14.93 24.82 -24.28
N TYR A 516 16.00 24.97 -23.50
CA TYR A 516 17.36 25.19 -23.99
C TYR A 516 18.15 23.88 -23.95
N ASP A 517 18.49 23.34 -25.11
CA ASP A 517 19.34 22.15 -25.26
C ASP A 517 20.81 22.53 -25.10
N LEU A 518 21.44 22.09 -24.00
CA LEU A 518 22.81 22.47 -23.62
C LEU A 518 23.83 21.56 -24.31
N LYS A 519 24.41 21.99 -25.43
CA LYS A 519 25.27 21.12 -26.27
C LYS A 519 26.56 20.67 -25.59
N LYS A 520 27.08 21.44 -24.62
CA LYS A 520 28.26 21.05 -23.83
C LYS A 520 27.95 20.03 -22.72
N ALA A 521 26.68 19.76 -22.44
CA ALA A 521 26.23 18.82 -21.41
C ALA A 521 25.16 17.88 -21.98
N SER A 522 25.61 16.76 -22.55
CA SER A 522 24.73 15.81 -23.23
C SER A 522 23.55 15.36 -22.36
N GLY A 523 22.34 15.55 -22.88
CA GLY A 523 21.09 15.17 -22.23
C GLY A 523 20.53 16.17 -21.22
N GLU A 524 21.17 17.34 -21.03
CA GLU A 524 20.66 18.43 -20.20
C GLU A 524 19.84 19.45 -21.01
N ILE A 525 18.60 19.71 -20.58
CA ILE A 525 17.71 20.73 -21.15
C ILE A 525 17.25 21.68 -20.05
N ALA A 526 17.59 22.97 -20.15
CA ALA A 526 17.17 23.97 -19.17
C ALA A 526 15.82 24.61 -19.57
N LEU A 527 14.94 24.83 -18.61
CA LEU A 527 13.61 25.41 -18.84
C LEU A 527 13.52 26.82 -18.26
N SER A 528 13.03 27.76 -19.06
CA SER A 528 12.84 29.17 -18.69
C SER A 528 11.54 29.71 -19.27
N ILE A 529 10.98 30.77 -18.67
CA ILE A 529 9.78 31.46 -19.19
C ILE A 529 10.04 32.91 -19.64
N ASP A 530 11.25 33.43 -19.41
CA ASP A 530 11.65 34.80 -19.76
C ASP A 530 12.55 34.86 -21.02
N ASN A 531 12.67 33.76 -21.78
CA ASN A 531 13.69 33.57 -22.83
C ASN A 531 15.10 33.96 -22.36
N ASP A 532 15.43 33.65 -21.11
CA ASP A 532 16.73 33.90 -20.50
C ASP A 532 17.17 32.63 -19.76
N LEU A 533 18.27 32.04 -20.23
CA LEU A 533 18.88 30.83 -19.65
C LEU A 533 19.34 31.05 -18.20
N LYS A 534 19.74 32.28 -17.82
CA LYS A 534 20.17 32.57 -16.44
C LYS A 534 19.01 32.55 -15.46
N LYS A 535 17.78 32.70 -15.95
CA LYS A 535 16.55 32.62 -15.16
C LYS A 535 15.91 31.24 -15.19
N SER A 536 16.61 30.22 -15.67
CA SER A 536 16.09 28.86 -15.69
C SER A 536 15.61 28.42 -14.31
N PHE A 537 14.38 27.88 -14.29
CA PHE A 537 13.71 27.41 -13.07
C PHE A 537 13.69 25.89 -12.99
N ALA A 538 13.84 25.19 -14.12
CA ALA A 538 13.89 23.74 -14.14
C ALA A 538 15.00 23.21 -15.07
N LEU A 539 15.39 21.96 -14.81
CA LEU A 539 16.37 21.23 -15.60
C LEU A 539 15.84 19.82 -15.89
N ILE A 540 15.83 19.42 -17.16
CA ILE A 540 15.66 18.03 -17.57
C ILE A 540 17.05 17.42 -17.74
N ASN A 541 17.31 16.25 -17.15
CA ASN A 541 18.56 15.51 -17.36
C ASN A 541 18.25 14.04 -17.65
N VAL A 542 18.45 13.66 -18.91
CA VAL A 542 18.13 12.35 -19.48
C VAL A 542 19.32 11.78 -20.25
N GLY A 543 19.22 10.53 -20.73
CA GLY A 543 20.28 9.92 -21.54
C GLY A 543 20.35 10.50 -22.96
N ASP A 544 19.20 10.57 -23.63
CA ASP A 544 19.02 11.16 -24.96
C ASP A 544 17.79 12.06 -24.93
N SER A 545 17.94 13.29 -25.44
CA SER A 545 16.92 14.34 -25.42
C SER A 545 16.28 14.59 -26.79
N ASN A 546 16.77 13.98 -27.86
CA ASN A 546 16.41 14.37 -29.23
C ASN A 546 14.92 14.18 -29.56
N GLU A 547 14.34 13.03 -29.19
CA GLU A 547 12.93 12.76 -29.43
C GLU A 547 12.02 13.63 -28.56
N LEU A 548 12.40 13.84 -27.30
CA LEU A 548 11.68 14.72 -26.39
C LEU A 548 11.57 16.15 -26.94
N LEU A 549 12.67 16.71 -27.44
CA LEU A 549 12.69 18.05 -28.04
C LEU A 549 11.80 18.12 -29.29
N LYS A 550 11.79 17.08 -30.13
CA LYS A 550 10.89 17.01 -31.30
C LYS A 550 9.42 16.98 -30.90
N SER A 551 9.07 16.19 -29.88
CA SER A 551 7.69 16.12 -29.37
C SER A 551 7.26 17.40 -28.66
N ALA A 552 8.17 18.09 -27.96
CA ALA A 552 7.88 19.34 -27.26
C ALA A 552 7.49 20.48 -28.22
N VAL A 553 8.06 20.52 -29.44
CA VAL A 553 7.70 21.51 -30.46
C VAL A 553 6.25 21.38 -30.96
N LYS A 554 5.58 20.24 -30.71
CA LYS A 554 4.16 20.06 -31.05
C LYS A 554 3.22 20.84 -30.12
N LEU A 555 3.70 21.36 -28.99
CA LEU A 555 2.91 22.14 -28.04
C LEU A 555 2.93 23.63 -28.45
N ASP A 556 1.74 24.24 -28.60
CA ASP A 556 1.59 25.60 -29.13
C ASP A 556 2.33 26.69 -28.33
N ASN A 557 2.52 26.50 -27.02
CA ASN A 557 3.13 27.46 -26.10
C ASN A 557 4.55 27.05 -25.63
N VAL A 558 5.23 26.23 -26.42
CA VAL A 558 6.59 25.75 -26.15
C VAL A 558 7.53 26.11 -27.30
N SER A 559 8.77 26.46 -26.99
CA SER A 559 9.82 26.66 -27.99
C SER A 559 11.14 26.06 -27.57
N VAL A 560 11.85 25.48 -28.53
CA VAL A 560 13.16 24.86 -28.32
C VAL A 560 14.25 25.79 -28.84
N GLN A 561 15.27 26.03 -28.02
CA GLN A 561 16.47 26.79 -28.34
C GLN A 561 17.69 25.87 -28.19
N GLN A 562 18.74 26.13 -28.97
CA GLN A 562 20.02 25.44 -28.80
C GLN A 562 21.01 26.40 -28.15
N ASP A 563 21.75 25.91 -27.15
CA ASP A 563 22.82 26.66 -26.50
C ASP A 563 24.15 25.91 -26.65
N GLU A 564 25.09 26.55 -27.34
CA GLU A 564 26.42 25.97 -27.62
C GLU A 564 27.50 26.41 -26.62
N PHE A 565 27.20 27.40 -25.77
CA PHE A 565 28.21 28.11 -25.00
C PHE A 565 28.24 27.73 -23.53
N SER A 566 27.09 27.50 -22.93
CA SER A 566 26.92 27.29 -21.49
C SER A 566 27.32 25.89 -21.08
N GLU A 567 27.86 25.76 -19.87
CA GLU A 567 28.17 24.48 -19.26
C GLU A 567 26.92 23.83 -18.65
N GLY A 568 27.03 22.58 -18.20
CA GLY A 568 25.93 21.86 -17.57
C GLY A 568 25.48 22.52 -16.26
N LEU A 569 24.17 22.55 -16.04
CA LEU A 569 23.55 23.14 -14.84
C LEU A 569 23.37 22.10 -13.73
N PHE A 570 23.38 20.80 -14.05
CA PHE A 570 23.12 19.75 -13.07
C PHE A 570 24.10 19.76 -11.88
N GLY A 571 25.39 20.03 -12.13
CA GLY A 571 26.42 20.13 -11.08
C GLY A 571 26.19 21.29 -10.10
N THR A 572 25.41 22.31 -10.48
CA THR A 572 25.14 23.48 -9.65
C THR A 572 23.92 23.33 -8.75
N ILE A 573 23.13 22.25 -8.89
CA ILE A 573 21.81 22.12 -8.27
C ILE A 573 21.84 22.15 -6.73
N ASN A 574 22.95 21.75 -6.12
CA ASN A 574 23.10 21.74 -4.67
C ASN A 574 23.70 23.03 -4.09
N GLN A 575 24.06 23.99 -4.94
CA GLN A 575 24.58 25.29 -4.49
C GLN A 575 23.44 26.17 -3.99
N ASP A 576 23.68 26.94 -2.93
CA ASP A 576 22.69 27.88 -2.37
C ASP A 576 22.29 28.97 -3.37
N SER A 577 23.16 29.28 -4.34
CA SER A 577 22.92 30.22 -5.45
C SER A 577 22.10 29.64 -6.60
N SER A 578 21.72 28.36 -6.56
CA SER A 578 20.99 27.71 -7.66
C SER A 578 19.58 28.29 -7.81
N THR A 579 19.25 28.73 -9.03
CA THR A 579 17.92 29.21 -9.41
C THR A 579 16.93 28.08 -9.70
N LEU A 580 17.43 26.85 -9.85
CA LEU A 580 16.62 25.68 -10.19
C LEU A 580 15.73 25.29 -9.00
N ASN A 581 14.43 25.25 -9.24
CA ASN A 581 13.39 24.81 -8.30
C ASN A 581 12.82 23.44 -8.68
N LEU A 582 13.01 23.00 -9.92
CA LEU A 582 12.49 21.75 -10.45
C LEU A 582 13.55 20.95 -11.21
N LEU A 583 13.61 19.64 -10.97
CA LEU A 583 14.47 18.69 -11.67
C LEU A 583 13.59 17.59 -12.28
N ILE A 584 13.75 17.29 -13.56
CA ILE A 584 12.96 16.28 -14.26
C ILE A 584 13.91 15.30 -14.94
N GLY A 585 13.64 14.01 -14.88
CA GLY A 585 14.50 13.04 -15.54
C GLY A 585 14.11 11.61 -15.27
N SER A 586 15.03 10.70 -15.54
CA SER A 586 14.73 9.28 -15.66
C SER A 586 15.60 8.42 -14.74
N ARG A 587 15.85 7.16 -15.14
CA ARG A 587 16.68 6.20 -14.40
C ARG A 587 18.06 6.73 -14.00
N LYS A 588 18.62 7.72 -14.72
CA LYS A 588 19.89 8.37 -14.35
C LYS A 588 19.84 9.02 -12.96
N PHE A 589 18.67 9.39 -12.43
CA PHE A 589 18.52 9.99 -11.10
C PHE A 589 18.39 8.98 -9.97
N THR A 590 18.00 7.74 -10.26
CA THR A 590 17.99 6.67 -9.26
C THR A 590 19.42 6.26 -8.88
N GLU A 591 20.41 6.67 -9.67
CA GLU A 591 21.76 6.14 -9.67
C GLU A 591 22.80 7.28 -9.75
N GLY A 592 23.34 7.73 -8.61
CA GLY A 592 24.49 8.66 -8.58
C GLY A 592 24.19 10.14 -8.34
N TRP A 593 23.04 10.48 -7.76
CA TRP A 593 22.74 11.86 -7.34
C TRP A 593 22.18 11.94 -5.91
N SER A 594 22.57 12.99 -5.18
CA SER A 594 22.17 13.26 -3.79
C SER A 594 21.92 14.75 -3.58
N SER A 595 20.81 15.10 -2.93
CA SER A 595 20.49 16.48 -2.55
C SER A 595 19.68 16.54 -1.25
N TRP A 596 20.04 17.46 -0.36
CA TRP A 596 19.27 17.79 0.85
C TRP A 596 18.02 18.64 0.55
N ARG A 597 17.93 19.19 -0.68
CA ARG A 597 16.88 20.10 -1.12
C ARG A 597 15.55 19.41 -1.42
N VAL A 598 15.57 18.11 -1.71
CA VAL A 598 14.38 17.37 -2.20
C VAL A 598 13.26 17.42 -1.16
N SER A 599 12.12 18.03 -1.51
CA SER A 599 10.97 18.16 -0.60
C SER A 599 9.65 17.70 -1.20
N THR A 600 9.55 17.65 -2.53
CA THR A 600 8.41 17.08 -3.24
C THR A 600 8.92 16.22 -4.41
N MET A 601 8.28 15.07 -4.63
CA MET A 601 8.61 14.12 -5.70
C MET A 601 7.37 13.76 -6.50
N GLY A 602 7.45 13.78 -7.83
CA GLY A 602 6.45 13.22 -8.73
C GLY A 602 6.98 11.95 -9.40
N LEU A 603 6.24 10.85 -9.28
CA LEU A 603 6.63 9.54 -9.83
C LEU A 603 5.63 9.14 -10.92
N LEU A 604 6.11 9.00 -12.16
CA LEU A 604 5.27 8.67 -13.32
C LEU A 604 5.55 7.24 -13.81
N ASN A 605 4.51 6.42 -13.93
CA ASN A 605 4.56 5.07 -14.51
C ASN A 605 5.65 4.15 -13.90
N MET A 606 6.02 4.37 -12.63
CA MET A 606 6.96 3.51 -11.91
C MET A 606 6.23 2.30 -11.32
N GLY A 607 6.56 1.10 -11.80
CA GLY A 607 5.80 -0.14 -11.55
C GLY A 607 6.61 -1.31 -10.95
N ARG A 608 6.09 -2.53 -11.11
CA ARG A 608 6.58 -3.75 -10.42
C ARG A 608 8.06 -4.08 -10.65
N GLY A 609 8.65 -3.74 -11.78
CA GLY A 609 10.06 -4.06 -12.08
C GLY A 609 11.10 -3.20 -11.35
N GLU A 610 10.70 -2.06 -10.78
CA GLU A 610 11.64 -0.99 -10.34
C GLU A 610 11.63 -0.74 -8.83
N GLY A 611 11.01 -1.64 -8.04
CA GLY A 611 10.76 -1.43 -6.61
C GLY A 611 11.99 -0.99 -5.78
N SER A 612 13.16 -1.59 -6.02
CA SER A 612 14.40 -1.24 -5.31
C SER A 612 14.90 0.17 -5.64
N GLN A 613 14.72 0.64 -6.88
CA GLN A 613 15.10 2.00 -7.28
C GLN A 613 14.23 3.05 -6.63
N ILE A 614 12.94 2.76 -6.47
CA ILE A 614 12.00 3.70 -5.85
C ILE A 614 12.31 3.87 -4.36
N ILE A 615 12.71 2.79 -3.68
CA ILE A 615 13.16 2.86 -2.28
C ILE A 615 14.45 3.64 -2.13
N GLN A 616 15.39 3.49 -3.08
CA GLN A 616 16.61 4.30 -3.10
C GLN A 616 16.29 5.79 -3.28
N LEU A 617 15.36 6.13 -4.17
CA LEU A 617 14.87 7.50 -4.36
C LEU A 617 14.20 8.04 -3.09
N PHE A 618 13.32 7.26 -2.48
CA PHE A 618 12.66 7.60 -1.22
C PHE A 618 13.69 7.89 -0.11
N GLY A 619 14.65 6.98 0.09
CA GLY A 619 15.74 7.14 1.05
C GLY A 619 16.63 8.36 0.79
N ARG A 620 16.69 8.87 -0.45
CA ARG A 620 17.37 10.14 -0.79
C ARG A 620 16.48 11.35 -0.51
N GLY A 621 15.17 11.25 -0.76
CA GLY A 621 14.21 12.33 -0.50
C GLY A 621 13.99 12.63 0.99
N VAL A 622 14.03 11.61 1.85
CA VAL A 622 13.82 11.78 3.30
C VAL A 622 15.02 12.36 4.04
N ARG A 623 16.13 12.67 3.36
CA ARG A 623 17.33 13.19 4.00
C ARG A 623 17.10 14.57 4.61
N LEU A 624 17.57 14.75 5.84
CA LEU A 624 17.45 15.99 6.62
C LEU A 624 18.75 16.23 7.40
N LYS A 625 19.26 17.46 7.41
CA LYS A 625 20.38 17.85 8.30
C LYS A 625 19.91 18.06 9.73
N GLY A 626 18.70 18.60 9.89
CA GLY A 626 18.06 18.80 11.19
C GLY A 626 18.73 19.89 12.01
N ARG A 627 18.11 20.20 13.14
CA ARG A 627 18.66 21.16 14.11
C ARG A 627 19.99 20.64 14.66
N ASP A 628 20.99 21.53 14.76
CA ASP A 628 22.32 21.21 15.30
C ASP A 628 23.00 19.99 14.64
N PHE A 629 22.72 19.75 13.35
CA PHE A 629 23.20 18.57 12.59
C PHE A 629 22.81 17.22 13.21
N SER A 630 21.71 17.18 13.97
CA SER A 630 21.18 15.94 14.57
C SER A 630 20.74 14.89 13.54
N LEU A 631 20.50 15.28 12.29
CA LEU A 631 19.87 14.48 11.24
C LEU A 631 18.41 14.07 11.54
N ARG A 632 17.85 14.55 12.66
CA ARG A 632 16.51 14.26 13.12
C ARG A 632 15.53 15.35 12.74
N ARG A 633 14.28 14.94 12.50
CA ARG A 633 13.13 15.86 12.42
C ARG A 633 12.78 16.39 13.80
N THR A 634 12.20 17.57 13.82
CA THR A 634 11.74 18.23 15.03
C THR A 634 10.53 17.48 15.59
N PRO A 635 10.57 17.00 16.86
CA PRO A 635 9.40 16.40 17.49
C PRO A 635 8.21 17.35 17.53
N ILE A 636 6.98 16.85 17.32
CA ILE A 636 5.76 17.67 17.23
C ILE A 636 5.57 18.57 18.46
N ASN A 637 5.86 18.06 19.66
CA ASN A 637 5.77 18.79 20.92
C ASN A 637 6.83 19.90 21.07
N GLN A 638 7.87 19.90 20.25
CA GLN A 638 8.96 20.88 20.25
C GLN A 638 8.91 21.82 19.04
N MET A 639 7.92 21.67 18.14
CA MET A 639 7.82 22.50 16.95
C MET A 639 7.40 23.95 17.29
N PRO A 640 8.18 24.97 16.89
CA PRO A 640 7.79 26.36 17.04
C PRO A 640 6.58 26.70 16.15
N LYS A 641 5.59 27.36 16.73
CA LYS A 641 4.38 27.80 16.01
C LYS A 641 4.74 28.80 14.90
N GLY A 642 4.10 28.63 13.74
CA GLY A 642 4.18 29.58 12.62
C GLY A 642 5.38 29.45 11.69
N LEU A 643 6.37 28.59 12.00
CA LEU A 643 7.49 28.33 11.08
C LEU A 643 7.12 27.37 9.93
N GLY A 644 6.11 26.53 10.13
CA GLY A 644 5.70 25.51 9.14
C GLY A 644 6.70 24.35 9.01
N LEU A 645 7.44 24.02 10.08
CA LEU A 645 8.38 22.89 10.09
C LEU A 645 7.69 21.56 9.80
N ASP A 646 6.44 21.39 10.22
CA ASP A 646 5.62 20.23 9.90
C ASP A 646 5.44 20.03 8.38
N LYS A 647 5.56 21.09 7.57
CA LYS A 647 5.52 21.02 6.10
C LYS A 647 6.92 20.96 5.49
N LEU A 648 7.89 21.68 6.06
CA LEU A 648 9.26 21.76 5.54
C LEU A 648 10.10 20.50 5.82
N GLU A 649 9.83 19.81 6.93
CA GLU A 649 10.44 18.53 7.31
C GLU A 649 9.59 17.33 6.83
N THR A 650 8.72 17.53 5.83
CA THR A 650 7.92 16.47 5.19
C THR A 650 8.28 16.34 3.71
N LEU A 651 8.53 15.12 3.27
CA LEU A 651 8.66 14.74 1.86
C LEU A 651 7.26 14.44 1.28
N ASN A 652 6.82 15.23 0.30
CA ASN A 652 5.58 14.92 -0.43
C ASN A 652 5.89 14.05 -1.65
N ILE A 653 5.14 12.98 -1.89
CA ILE A 653 5.29 12.10 -3.04
C ILE A 653 3.94 11.99 -3.75
N PHE A 654 3.94 12.28 -5.05
CA PHE A 654 2.76 12.24 -5.91
C PHE A 654 2.98 11.20 -7.01
N GLY A 655 2.34 10.04 -6.88
CA GLY A 655 2.35 8.96 -7.86
C GLY A 655 1.25 9.09 -8.90
N ILE A 656 1.59 8.82 -10.16
CA ILE A 656 0.68 8.81 -11.31
C ILE A 656 0.78 7.46 -12.02
N LYS A 657 -0.36 6.78 -12.24
CA LYS A 657 -0.45 5.49 -12.94
C LYS A 657 0.48 4.42 -12.35
N ALA A 658 0.73 4.50 -11.05
CA ALA A 658 1.76 3.70 -10.40
C ALA A 658 1.15 2.57 -9.56
N ASP A 659 1.51 1.32 -9.89
CA ASP A 659 1.39 0.15 -8.99
C ASP A 659 2.35 0.27 -7.77
N TYR A 660 3.10 1.37 -7.70
CA TYR A 660 4.09 1.69 -6.68
C TYR A 660 3.54 1.61 -5.24
N MET A 661 2.31 2.06 -4.97
CA MET A 661 1.76 2.05 -3.60
C MET A 661 1.66 0.65 -2.99
N ALA A 662 1.28 -0.34 -3.79
CA ALA A 662 1.23 -1.72 -3.31
C ALA A 662 2.64 -2.23 -2.94
N LYS A 663 3.66 -1.91 -3.75
CA LYS A 663 5.06 -2.28 -3.48
C LYS A 663 5.69 -1.48 -2.36
N PHE A 664 5.29 -0.23 -2.18
CA PHE A 664 5.79 0.60 -1.09
C PHE A 664 5.20 0.16 0.25
N ARG A 665 3.90 -0.16 0.29
CA ARG A 665 3.27 -0.83 1.44
C ARG A 665 3.97 -2.15 1.74
N GLU A 666 4.11 -3.02 0.73
CA GLU A 666 4.83 -4.29 0.87
C GLU A 666 6.27 -4.09 1.36
N TYR A 667 6.98 -3.05 0.92
CA TYR A 667 8.31 -2.72 1.42
C TYR A 667 8.29 -2.29 2.89
N LEU A 668 7.38 -1.40 3.28
CA LEU A 668 7.25 -0.99 4.69
C LEU A 668 6.89 -2.19 5.58
N GLU A 669 5.95 -3.04 5.13
CA GLU A 669 5.58 -4.29 5.78
C GLU A 669 6.76 -5.26 5.90
N ASP A 670 7.52 -5.48 4.82
CA ASP A 670 8.71 -6.33 4.79
C ASP A 670 9.83 -5.80 5.72
N GLU A 671 9.94 -4.47 5.85
CA GLU A 671 10.84 -3.79 6.80
C GLU A 671 10.26 -3.76 8.22
N GLY A 672 9.07 -4.32 8.48
CA GLY A 672 8.44 -4.31 9.81
C GLY A 672 7.96 -2.94 10.28
N ILE A 673 7.79 -1.99 9.36
CA ILE A 673 7.07 -0.73 9.59
C ILE A 673 5.59 -1.03 9.30
N GLN A 674 4.80 -1.19 10.37
CA GLN A 674 3.35 -1.26 10.24
C GLN A 674 2.89 0.04 9.56
N SER A 675 2.27 -0.10 8.38
CA SER A 675 1.64 1.06 7.75
C SER A 675 0.50 1.50 8.69
N PRO A 676 0.28 2.81 8.93
CA PRO A 676 -0.85 3.27 9.77
C PRO A 676 -2.22 2.87 9.20
N ASP A 677 -2.25 2.40 7.94
CA ASP A 677 -3.43 1.83 7.29
C ASP A 677 -3.52 0.29 7.40
N GLU A 678 -2.61 -0.40 8.09
CA GLU A 678 -2.74 -1.84 8.34
C GLU A 678 -3.88 -2.07 9.31
N VAL A 679 -5.04 -2.32 8.71
CA VAL A 679 -6.21 -2.83 9.38
C VAL A 679 -5.87 -4.26 9.83
N LEU A 680 -5.65 -4.47 11.13
CA LEU A 680 -5.48 -5.79 11.74
C LEU A 680 -6.62 -6.69 11.22
N GLN A 681 -6.29 -7.80 10.57
CA GLN A 681 -7.28 -8.72 10.01
C GLN A 681 -7.38 -9.99 10.85
N LEU A 682 -8.59 -10.37 11.22
CA LEU A 682 -8.91 -11.63 11.88
C LEU A 682 -9.93 -12.41 11.04
N ASP A 683 -9.58 -13.64 10.67
CA ASP A 683 -10.52 -14.57 10.06
C ASP A 683 -11.23 -15.38 11.15
N PHE A 684 -12.48 -15.00 11.46
CA PHE A 684 -13.31 -15.62 12.48
C PHE A 684 -14.10 -16.81 11.90
N PRO A 685 -13.96 -18.04 12.42
CA PRO A 685 -14.54 -19.24 11.82
C PRO A 685 -16.06 -19.36 12.00
N VAL A 686 -16.70 -20.03 11.05
CA VAL A 686 -18.11 -20.44 11.10
C VAL A 686 -18.23 -21.94 10.93
N GLN A 687 -19.11 -22.55 11.71
CA GLN A 687 -19.43 -23.99 11.64
C GLN A 687 -20.80 -24.17 11.00
N LYS A 688 -20.85 -24.94 9.91
CA LYS A 688 -22.11 -25.34 9.26
C LYS A 688 -22.77 -26.48 10.04
N LYS A 689 -24.09 -26.46 10.13
CA LYS A 689 -24.93 -27.42 10.87
C LYS A 689 -26.15 -27.82 10.03
N LEU A 690 -25.90 -28.43 8.87
CA LEU A 690 -26.97 -28.99 8.07
C LEU A 690 -27.52 -30.28 8.71
N PRO A 691 -28.85 -30.49 8.72
CA PRO A 691 -29.43 -31.73 9.22
C PRO A 691 -29.06 -32.91 8.32
N THR A 692 -28.51 -33.99 8.89
CA THR A 692 -28.12 -35.19 8.13
C THR A 692 -29.30 -36.04 7.67
N ASN A 693 -30.45 -35.92 8.35
CA ASN A 693 -31.59 -36.83 8.18
C ASN A 693 -32.80 -36.15 7.50
N VAL A 694 -32.67 -34.88 7.09
CA VAL A 694 -33.76 -34.10 6.48
C VAL A 694 -33.23 -33.31 5.29
N ALA A 695 -33.82 -33.51 4.11
CA ALA A 695 -33.55 -32.69 2.93
C ALA A 695 -34.42 -31.43 2.95
N LEU A 696 -33.87 -30.29 3.37
CA LEU A 696 -34.59 -29.01 3.40
C LEU A 696 -34.86 -28.50 1.97
N LYS A 697 -36.14 -28.27 1.65
CA LYS A 697 -36.59 -27.78 0.35
C LYS A 697 -36.43 -26.26 0.25
N THR A 698 -36.00 -25.78 -0.91
CA THR A 698 -35.86 -24.35 -1.25
C THR A 698 -36.25 -24.11 -2.70
N LEU A 699 -36.13 -22.87 -3.18
CA LEU A 699 -36.49 -22.49 -4.55
C LEU A 699 -35.26 -22.12 -5.38
N ARG A 700 -35.28 -22.49 -6.66
CA ARG A 700 -34.22 -22.20 -7.64
C ARG A 700 -34.84 -21.89 -9.01
N LEU A 701 -34.17 -21.08 -9.83
CA LEU A 701 -34.55 -20.88 -11.23
C LEU A 701 -34.48 -22.19 -12.02
N LYS A 702 -35.55 -22.51 -12.73
CA LYS A 702 -35.67 -23.69 -13.58
C LYS A 702 -34.59 -23.70 -14.67
N ASP A 703 -33.96 -24.85 -14.88
CA ASP A 703 -32.95 -24.96 -15.92
C ASP A 703 -33.55 -24.73 -17.32
N GLY A 704 -32.82 -24.03 -18.18
CA GLY A 704 -33.27 -23.58 -19.49
C GLY A 704 -33.81 -22.14 -19.55
N TYR A 705 -34.04 -21.49 -18.40
CA TYR A 705 -34.57 -20.11 -18.29
C TYR A 705 -33.52 -19.05 -17.93
N LYS A 706 -32.24 -19.43 -17.72
CA LYS A 706 -31.18 -18.44 -17.53
C LYS A 706 -31.01 -17.64 -18.81
N ASP A 707 -30.97 -16.31 -18.72
CA ASP A 707 -30.67 -15.31 -19.76
C ASP A 707 -30.47 -15.80 -21.21
N ASN A 708 -29.32 -16.47 -21.51
CA ASN A 708 -28.92 -16.87 -22.85
C ASN A 708 -29.49 -18.22 -23.34
N GLN A 709 -30.13 -18.99 -22.45
CA GLN A 709 -30.70 -20.31 -22.73
C GLN A 709 -31.98 -20.19 -23.56
N LYS A 710 -32.49 -21.33 -24.06
CA LYS A 710 -33.61 -21.38 -25.02
C LYS A 710 -34.85 -20.62 -24.54
N MET A 711 -35.21 -20.74 -23.27
CA MET A 711 -36.37 -20.09 -22.66
C MET A 711 -35.99 -18.84 -21.84
N GLY A 712 -34.74 -18.38 -21.95
CA GLY A 712 -34.23 -17.23 -21.20
C GLY A 712 -34.72 -15.88 -21.73
N PHE A 713 -34.69 -14.87 -20.86
CA PHE A 713 -35.19 -13.52 -21.11
C PHE A 713 -34.76 -12.95 -22.46
N LYS A 714 -33.46 -13.08 -22.80
CA LYS A 714 -32.86 -12.54 -24.02
C LYS A 714 -33.43 -13.15 -25.32
N ARG A 715 -33.96 -14.37 -25.26
CA ARG A 715 -34.51 -15.07 -26.43
C ARG A 715 -36.01 -14.95 -26.56
N GLN A 716 -36.72 -14.71 -25.46
CA GLN A 716 -38.18 -14.73 -25.42
C GLN A 716 -38.79 -13.33 -25.48
N GLU A 717 -38.15 -12.34 -24.84
CA GLU A 717 -38.71 -11.00 -24.68
C GLU A 717 -37.94 -9.98 -25.52
N MET A 718 -38.66 -9.11 -26.24
CA MET A 718 -38.09 -7.94 -26.92
C MET A 718 -38.57 -6.68 -26.19
N VAL A 719 -37.65 -5.94 -25.56
CA VAL A 719 -37.99 -4.82 -24.68
C VAL A 719 -37.44 -3.50 -25.23
N GLN A 720 -38.17 -2.40 -25.04
CA GLN A 720 -37.76 -1.06 -25.43
C GLN A 720 -37.14 -0.35 -24.21
N LEU A 721 -35.94 0.22 -24.37
CA LEU A 721 -35.29 0.98 -23.32
C LEU A 721 -36.15 2.19 -22.93
N TYR A 722 -36.30 2.42 -21.62
CA TYR A 722 -37.17 3.44 -20.98
C TYR A 722 -38.66 3.10 -20.90
N GLU A 723 -39.11 1.97 -21.45
CA GLU A 723 -40.50 1.52 -21.40
C GLU A 723 -40.64 0.21 -20.61
N LEU A 724 -41.57 0.16 -19.65
CA LEU A 724 -41.77 -1.04 -18.84
C LEU A 724 -42.78 -2.00 -19.49
N PRO A 725 -42.39 -3.25 -19.80
CA PRO A 725 -43.30 -4.27 -20.30
C PRO A 725 -44.31 -4.67 -19.21
N GLU A 726 -45.48 -5.18 -19.62
CA GLU A 726 -46.59 -5.54 -18.72
C GLU A 726 -46.15 -6.44 -17.55
N PHE A 727 -45.26 -7.41 -17.81
CA PHE A 727 -44.79 -8.31 -16.77
C PHE A 727 -44.00 -7.62 -15.64
N ALA A 728 -43.41 -6.45 -15.91
CA ALA A 728 -42.56 -5.68 -14.99
C ALA A 728 -43.24 -4.44 -14.39
N GLN A 729 -44.38 -4.01 -14.93
CA GLN A 729 -45.12 -2.86 -14.41
C GLN A 729 -45.56 -3.08 -12.96
N GLY A 730 -45.24 -2.11 -12.08
CA GLY A 730 -45.51 -2.20 -10.64
C GLY A 730 -44.65 -3.20 -9.86
N LYS A 731 -43.78 -3.97 -10.53
CA LYS A 731 -42.99 -5.04 -9.90
C LYS A 731 -41.50 -4.71 -9.73
N ILE A 732 -41.00 -3.69 -10.42
CA ILE A 732 -39.61 -3.23 -10.29
C ILE A 732 -39.54 -1.84 -9.66
N LYS A 733 -38.53 -1.60 -8.83
CA LYS A 733 -38.27 -0.29 -8.25
C LYS A 733 -37.84 0.72 -9.33
N PRO A 734 -38.11 2.03 -9.15
CA PRO A 734 -37.52 3.09 -9.97
C PRO A 734 -36.00 3.01 -10.01
N ILE A 735 -35.41 3.27 -11.17
CA ILE A 735 -33.97 3.15 -11.42
C ILE A 735 -33.31 4.49 -11.14
N LEU A 736 -32.23 4.45 -10.35
CA LEU A 736 -31.40 5.60 -10.05
C LEU A 736 -29.96 5.27 -10.47
N ALA A 737 -29.48 5.91 -11.53
CA ALA A 737 -28.10 5.84 -11.96
C ALA A 737 -27.24 6.74 -11.07
N VAL A 738 -26.20 6.20 -10.44
CA VAL A 738 -25.31 6.97 -9.56
C VAL A 738 -23.94 7.06 -10.23
N LEU A 739 -23.47 8.28 -10.50
CA LEU A 739 -22.15 8.53 -11.04
C LEU A 739 -21.36 9.44 -10.09
N ASP A 740 -20.14 9.04 -9.78
CA ASP A 740 -19.22 9.75 -8.91
C ASP A 740 -17.97 10.12 -9.71
N LEU A 741 -17.80 11.41 -9.99
CA LEU A 741 -16.70 11.95 -10.79
C LEU A 741 -15.54 12.47 -9.95
N TYR A 742 -15.61 12.32 -8.62
CA TYR A 742 -14.51 12.69 -7.76
C TYR A 742 -13.36 11.67 -7.89
N PRO A 743 -12.14 12.11 -8.27
CA PRO A 743 -10.99 11.22 -8.32
C PRO A 743 -10.68 10.66 -6.94
N ARG A 744 -10.38 9.36 -6.87
CA ARG A 744 -10.04 8.65 -5.63
C ARG A 744 -8.55 8.39 -5.56
N LEU A 745 -7.89 9.11 -4.66
CA LEU A 745 -6.48 8.95 -4.37
C LEU A 745 -6.28 7.87 -3.31
N GLU A 746 -5.28 7.03 -3.54
CA GLU A 746 -4.68 6.27 -2.45
C GLU A 746 -3.76 7.22 -1.67
N ALA A 747 -3.99 7.31 -0.37
CA ALA A 747 -3.18 8.10 0.55
C ALA A 747 -2.39 7.14 1.44
N LEU A 748 -1.13 7.47 1.69
CA LEU A 748 -0.33 6.89 2.75
C LEU A 748 0.42 8.03 3.42
N SER A 749 0.21 8.23 4.71
CA SER A 749 0.93 9.26 5.48
C SER A 749 1.56 8.63 6.71
N SER A 750 2.68 9.18 7.15
CA SER A 750 3.25 8.84 8.45
C SER A 750 2.41 9.27 9.65
N LYS A 751 1.35 10.07 9.44
CA LYS A 751 0.45 10.55 10.50
C LYS A 751 -0.98 10.13 10.16
N ALA A 752 -1.74 9.74 11.19
CA ALA A 752 -3.17 9.45 11.05
C ALA A 752 -3.90 10.68 10.50
N VAL A 753 -4.57 10.51 9.36
CA VAL A 753 -5.45 11.53 8.79
C VAL A 753 -6.77 11.49 9.56
N ARG A 754 -7.23 12.63 10.08
CA ARG A 754 -8.55 12.73 10.71
C ARG A 754 -9.63 12.34 9.70
N GLN A 755 -10.36 11.28 9.99
CA GLN A 755 -11.51 10.85 9.21
C GLN A 755 -12.72 11.70 9.60
N SER A 756 -13.52 12.11 8.61
CA SER A 756 -14.84 12.69 8.84
C SER A 756 -15.88 11.59 8.59
N GLU A 757 -16.92 11.50 9.43
CA GLU A 757 -18.02 10.54 9.23
C GLU A 757 -19.08 11.03 8.22
N SER A 758 -18.96 12.27 7.72
CA SER A 758 -19.91 12.87 6.77
C SER A 758 -19.46 12.70 5.31
N ASP A 759 -20.38 12.35 4.43
CA ASP A 759 -20.17 12.36 2.98
C ASP A 759 -20.02 13.80 2.49
N GLU A 760 -18.79 14.22 2.19
CA GLU A 760 -18.46 15.60 1.81
C GLU A 760 -18.67 15.90 0.32
N ARG A 761 -19.11 14.91 -0.47
CA ARG A 761 -19.29 15.06 -1.92
C ARG A 761 -20.45 16.00 -2.24
N GLN A 762 -20.21 16.96 -3.11
CA GLN A 762 -21.29 17.76 -3.70
C GLN A 762 -22.06 16.95 -4.74
N SER A 763 -23.39 17.12 -4.78
CA SER A 763 -24.26 16.54 -5.81
C SER A 763 -24.84 17.63 -6.70
N ASN A 764 -24.77 17.45 -8.01
CA ASN A 764 -25.19 18.45 -8.99
C ASN A 764 -26.13 17.88 -10.07
N LYS A 765 -26.79 18.78 -10.81
CA LYS A 765 -27.71 18.47 -11.91
C LYS A 765 -27.33 19.23 -13.17
N PHE A 766 -27.64 18.67 -14.34
CA PHE A 766 -27.46 19.38 -15.61
C PHE A 766 -28.40 20.58 -15.73
N LYS A 767 -27.90 21.69 -16.25
CA LYS A 767 -28.71 22.83 -16.67
C LYS A 767 -29.49 22.46 -17.94
N ARG A 768 -30.81 22.64 -17.95
CA ARG A 768 -31.67 22.14 -19.07
C ARG A 768 -31.32 22.78 -20.41
N GLU A 769 -30.79 23.99 -20.39
CA GLU A 769 -30.40 24.75 -21.57
C GLU A 769 -29.29 24.05 -22.38
N ILE A 770 -28.44 23.26 -21.72
CA ILE A 770 -27.31 22.59 -22.40
C ILE A 770 -27.75 21.42 -23.28
N PHE A 771 -28.94 20.85 -23.03
CA PHE A 771 -29.46 19.70 -23.80
C PHE A 771 -29.68 20.03 -25.28
N ALA A 772 -29.89 21.31 -25.61
CA ALA A 772 -29.98 21.79 -26.98
C ALA A 772 -28.65 21.72 -27.74
N LEU A 773 -27.53 21.64 -27.02
CA LEU A 773 -26.16 21.65 -27.57
C LEU A 773 -25.54 20.24 -27.65
N PHE A 774 -26.22 19.21 -27.13
CA PHE A 774 -25.75 17.82 -27.21
C PHE A 774 -25.99 17.18 -28.57
N ASP A 775 -25.02 16.38 -29.00
CA ASP A 775 -25.11 15.50 -30.17
C ASP A 775 -25.84 14.20 -29.79
N TRP A 776 -27.16 14.23 -29.99
CA TRP A 776 -28.05 13.10 -29.71
C TRP A 776 -27.85 11.91 -30.65
N ASP A 777 -27.36 12.13 -31.88
CA ASP A 777 -27.08 11.04 -32.81
C ASP A 777 -25.85 10.26 -32.32
N LYS A 778 -24.80 10.96 -31.88
CA LYS A 778 -23.62 10.34 -31.27
C LYS A 778 -23.98 9.57 -29.99
N LEU A 779 -24.67 10.20 -29.04
CA LEU A 779 -25.10 9.53 -27.79
C LEU A 779 -25.91 8.26 -28.06
N TYR A 780 -26.78 8.29 -29.07
CA TYR A 780 -27.56 7.13 -29.49
C TYR A 780 -26.67 6.01 -30.06
N LEU A 781 -25.73 6.34 -30.95
CA LEU A 781 -24.81 5.37 -31.54
C LEU A 781 -23.90 4.74 -30.48
N ASP A 782 -23.37 5.54 -29.56
CA ASP A 782 -22.50 5.07 -28.49
C ASP A 782 -23.26 4.15 -27.53
N LEU A 783 -24.55 4.43 -27.25
CA LEU A 783 -25.38 3.56 -26.42
C LEU A 783 -25.76 2.24 -27.13
N GLN A 784 -25.96 2.28 -28.46
CA GLN A 784 -26.13 1.08 -29.28
C GLN A 784 -24.86 0.21 -29.26
N GLN A 785 -23.68 0.81 -29.40
CA GLN A 785 -22.39 0.14 -29.30
C GLN A 785 -22.26 -0.55 -27.93
N TYR A 786 -22.53 0.18 -26.84
CA TYR A 786 -22.46 -0.36 -25.47
C TYR A 786 -23.37 -1.58 -25.26
N LYS A 787 -24.60 -1.52 -25.78
CA LYS A 787 -25.55 -2.66 -25.78
C LYS A 787 -24.99 -3.87 -26.55
N MET A 788 -24.34 -3.65 -27.69
CA MET A 788 -23.76 -4.73 -28.51
C MET A 788 -22.61 -5.43 -27.78
N GLU A 789 -21.72 -4.69 -27.12
CA GLU A 789 -20.61 -5.23 -26.31
C GLU A 789 -21.10 -6.13 -25.18
N ARG A 790 -22.28 -5.84 -24.62
CA ARG A 790 -22.95 -6.63 -23.57
C ARG A 790 -23.81 -7.77 -24.11
N ILE A 791 -23.92 -7.91 -25.43
CA ILE A 791 -24.73 -8.93 -26.12
C ILE A 791 -26.20 -8.84 -25.70
N TRP A 792 -26.74 -7.64 -25.47
CA TRP A 792 -28.15 -7.42 -25.14
C TRP A 792 -29.01 -7.34 -26.40
N SER A 793 -29.03 -8.41 -27.19
CA SER A 793 -29.69 -8.44 -28.51
C SER A 793 -31.18 -8.07 -28.48
N ASN A 794 -31.84 -8.25 -27.34
CA ASN A 794 -33.27 -8.06 -27.18
C ASN A 794 -33.70 -6.67 -26.66
N LEU A 795 -32.73 -5.80 -26.32
CA LEU A 795 -32.99 -4.44 -25.87
C LEU A 795 -33.04 -3.48 -27.07
N ARG A 796 -34.16 -2.82 -27.34
CA ARG A 796 -34.26 -1.81 -28.41
C ARG A 796 -33.96 -0.42 -27.84
N VAL A 797 -33.14 0.34 -28.55
CA VAL A 797 -32.80 1.73 -28.20
C VAL A 797 -33.36 2.64 -29.28
N SER A 798 -33.95 3.76 -28.90
CA SER A 798 -34.50 4.79 -29.81
C SER A 798 -33.83 6.12 -29.51
N ARG A 799 -33.41 6.84 -30.57
CA ARG A 799 -32.83 8.19 -30.42
C ARG A 799 -33.83 9.17 -29.82
N ASP A 800 -35.04 9.21 -30.36
CA ASP A 800 -36.08 10.13 -29.88
C ASP A 800 -36.56 9.73 -28.48
N GLY A 801 -36.58 8.42 -28.19
CA GLY A 801 -36.87 7.90 -26.85
C GLY A 801 -35.81 8.30 -25.81
N LEU A 802 -34.52 8.21 -26.18
CA LEU A 802 -33.40 8.65 -25.35
C LEU A 802 -33.52 10.14 -25.02
N ARG A 803 -33.70 10.98 -26.04
CA ARG A 803 -33.83 12.43 -25.86
C ARG A 803 -35.01 12.78 -24.96
N LYS A 804 -36.19 12.22 -25.26
CA LYS A 804 -37.41 12.45 -24.48
C LYS A 804 -37.22 12.00 -23.02
N PHE A 805 -36.54 10.88 -22.78
CA PHE A 805 -36.26 10.40 -21.43
C PHE A 805 -35.39 11.40 -20.64
N VAL A 806 -34.30 11.88 -21.22
CA VAL A 806 -33.38 12.83 -20.56
C VAL A 806 -34.02 14.20 -20.34
N GLU A 807 -34.79 14.70 -21.31
CA GLU A 807 -35.41 16.04 -21.22
C GLU A 807 -36.64 16.08 -20.30
N SER A 808 -37.34 14.96 -20.12
CA SER A 808 -38.61 14.92 -19.37
C SER A 808 -38.47 14.79 -17.85
N ARG A 809 -37.33 14.28 -17.36
CA ARG A 809 -37.14 13.97 -15.93
C ARG A 809 -35.66 13.98 -15.52
N ASP A 810 -35.40 14.33 -14.26
CA ASP A 810 -34.07 14.42 -13.66
C ASP A 810 -33.91 13.56 -12.39
N ASP A 811 -34.95 12.83 -12.01
CA ASP A 811 -34.99 11.94 -10.83
C ASP A 811 -34.39 10.55 -11.10
N TRP A 812 -33.97 10.27 -12.33
CA TRP A 812 -33.37 9.00 -12.73
C TRP A 812 -31.87 8.89 -12.44
N TYR A 813 -31.22 9.97 -12.00
CA TYR A 813 -29.79 9.96 -11.68
C TYR A 813 -29.40 10.78 -10.45
N LEU A 814 -28.27 10.41 -9.85
CA LEU A 814 -27.53 11.15 -8.84
C LEU A 814 -26.07 11.31 -9.31
N LEU A 815 -25.62 12.55 -9.47
CA LEU A 815 -24.29 12.88 -9.98
C LEU A 815 -23.50 13.60 -8.88
N TYR A 816 -22.43 12.96 -8.41
CA TYR A 816 -21.46 13.59 -7.52
C TYR A 816 -20.35 14.23 -8.36
N VAL A 817 -20.33 15.55 -8.38
CA VAL A 817 -19.37 16.37 -9.13
C VAL A 817 -19.31 17.76 -8.47
N PRO A 818 -18.14 18.42 -8.39
CA PRO A 818 -18.07 19.77 -7.82
C PRO A 818 -18.80 20.80 -8.69
N ASP A 819 -19.31 21.86 -8.05
CA ASP A 819 -20.03 22.95 -8.73
C ASP A 819 -19.22 23.55 -9.89
N SER A 820 -17.92 23.74 -9.67
CA SER A 820 -16.99 24.34 -10.63
C SER A 820 -16.85 23.53 -11.92
N ALA A 821 -17.08 22.21 -11.89
CA ALA A 821 -17.02 21.34 -13.06
C ALA A 821 -18.32 21.31 -13.88
N MET A 822 -19.41 21.86 -13.35
CA MET A 822 -20.70 21.97 -14.06
C MET A 822 -20.90 23.34 -14.74
N GLU A 823 -19.96 24.26 -14.56
CA GLU A 823 -19.96 25.55 -15.25
C GLU A 823 -19.54 25.42 -16.71
N VAL A 824 -20.32 26.01 -17.61
CA VAL A 824 -20.00 26.06 -19.05
C VAL A 824 -19.30 27.38 -19.33
N ARG A 825 -18.01 27.33 -19.61
CA ARG A 825 -17.16 28.49 -19.91
C ARG A 825 -16.67 28.50 -21.37
N SER A 826 -16.72 27.34 -22.03
CA SER A 826 -16.24 27.09 -23.39
C SER A 826 -17.03 25.97 -24.09
N PHE A 827 -16.81 25.77 -25.39
CA PHE A 827 -17.40 24.65 -26.14
C PHE A 827 -16.86 23.28 -25.70
N ALA A 828 -15.63 23.22 -25.16
CA ALA A 828 -15.06 21.97 -24.65
C ALA A 828 -15.87 21.44 -23.45
N ASP A 829 -16.38 22.34 -22.60
CA ASP A 829 -17.17 21.97 -21.42
C ASP A 829 -18.50 21.30 -21.80
N ILE A 830 -19.06 21.64 -22.97
CA ILE A 830 -20.27 20.99 -23.50
C ILE A 830 -19.98 19.52 -23.83
N GLN A 831 -18.83 19.24 -24.45
CA GLN A 831 -18.42 17.86 -24.73
C GLN A 831 -18.20 17.08 -23.43
N THR A 832 -17.55 17.69 -22.43
CA THR A 832 -17.38 17.07 -21.11
C THR A 832 -18.73 16.73 -20.47
N GLN A 833 -19.70 17.65 -20.49
CA GLN A 833 -21.05 17.37 -19.95
C GLN A 833 -21.78 16.27 -20.73
N GLN A 834 -21.60 16.19 -22.05
CA GLN A 834 -22.16 15.11 -22.87
C GLN A 834 -21.56 13.75 -22.48
N ASP A 835 -20.26 13.69 -22.25
CA ASP A 835 -19.57 12.46 -21.83
C ASP A 835 -20.05 11.99 -20.44
N ILE A 836 -20.30 12.92 -19.52
CA ILE A 836 -20.91 12.63 -18.20
C ILE A 836 -22.32 12.06 -18.38
N LEU A 837 -23.15 12.68 -19.23
CA LEU A 837 -24.49 12.18 -19.52
C LEU A 837 -24.43 10.76 -20.10
N PHE A 838 -23.50 10.49 -21.01
CA PHE A 838 -23.32 9.16 -21.59
C PHE A 838 -22.98 8.10 -20.52
N GLN A 839 -22.11 8.42 -19.57
CA GLN A 839 -21.79 7.51 -18.48
C GLN A 839 -23.01 7.20 -17.59
N LEU A 840 -23.82 8.21 -17.25
CA LEU A 840 -25.07 8.02 -16.52
C LEU A 840 -26.07 7.14 -17.29
N LEU A 841 -26.19 7.34 -18.61
CA LEU A 841 -27.07 6.52 -19.46
C LEU A 841 -26.64 5.06 -19.50
N LYS A 842 -25.33 4.77 -19.51
CA LYS A 842 -24.79 3.40 -19.42
C LYS A 842 -25.20 2.73 -18.11
N GLU A 843 -25.02 3.43 -16.99
CA GLU A 843 -25.37 2.93 -15.66
C GLU A 843 -26.87 2.65 -15.54
N TYR A 844 -27.71 3.58 -16.01
CA TYR A 844 -29.16 3.38 -16.06
C TYR A 844 -29.53 2.16 -16.92
N THR A 845 -28.91 2.03 -18.10
CA THR A 845 -29.21 0.94 -19.05
C THR A 845 -28.86 -0.43 -18.47
N ASP A 846 -27.72 -0.56 -17.78
CA ASP A 846 -27.32 -1.80 -17.12
C ASP A 846 -28.33 -2.19 -16.03
N GLN A 847 -28.69 -1.24 -15.15
CA GLN A 847 -29.68 -1.48 -14.10
C GLN A 847 -31.07 -1.81 -14.68
N PHE A 848 -31.50 -1.12 -15.74
CA PHE A 848 -32.76 -1.38 -16.43
C PHE A 848 -32.83 -2.82 -16.95
N TYR A 849 -31.79 -3.25 -17.68
CA TYR A 849 -31.72 -4.60 -18.22
C TYR A 849 -31.75 -5.67 -17.11
N ARG A 850 -30.92 -5.51 -16.08
CA ARG A 850 -30.84 -6.46 -14.96
C ARG A 850 -32.17 -6.59 -14.22
N ARG A 851 -32.87 -5.49 -13.97
CA ARG A 851 -34.17 -5.50 -13.27
C ARG A 851 -35.25 -6.19 -14.08
N LEU A 852 -35.32 -5.94 -15.39
CA LEU A 852 -36.27 -6.63 -16.27
C LEU A 852 -36.00 -8.12 -16.37
N LYS A 853 -34.72 -8.49 -16.56
CA LYS A 853 -34.29 -9.88 -16.57
C LYS A 853 -34.71 -10.61 -15.30
N ASN A 854 -34.44 -10.02 -14.13
CA ASN A 854 -34.81 -10.63 -12.85
C ASN A 854 -36.33 -10.80 -12.70
N ALA A 855 -37.13 -9.81 -13.12
CA ALA A 855 -38.59 -9.89 -13.09
C ALA A 855 -39.15 -10.97 -14.04
N TYR A 856 -38.46 -11.24 -15.15
CA TYR A 856 -38.79 -12.35 -16.04
C TYR A 856 -38.42 -13.71 -15.42
N GLU A 857 -37.18 -13.87 -14.97
CA GLU A 857 -36.66 -15.14 -14.42
C GLU A 857 -37.46 -15.61 -13.20
N GLN A 858 -37.94 -14.69 -12.35
CA GLN A 858 -38.76 -15.00 -11.17
C GLN A 858 -40.07 -15.75 -11.48
N GLN A 859 -40.55 -15.71 -12.73
CA GLN A 859 -41.77 -16.43 -13.12
C GLN A 859 -41.57 -17.94 -13.27
N PHE A 860 -40.31 -18.41 -13.30
CA PHE A 860 -39.95 -19.77 -13.69
C PHE A 860 -39.12 -20.48 -12.61
N MET A 861 -39.65 -20.52 -11.39
CA MET A 861 -39.00 -21.16 -10.24
C MET A 861 -39.43 -22.63 -10.08
N GLU A 862 -38.53 -23.45 -9.54
CA GLU A 862 -38.76 -24.85 -9.18
C GLU A 862 -38.21 -25.18 -7.78
N THR A 863 -38.68 -26.27 -7.19
CA THR A 863 -38.18 -26.78 -5.91
C THR A 863 -36.78 -27.39 -6.05
N ALA A 864 -35.89 -27.08 -5.12
CA ALA A 864 -34.55 -27.64 -4.97
C ALA A 864 -34.27 -28.04 -3.51
N ILE A 865 -33.13 -28.70 -3.25
CA ILE A 865 -32.68 -29.07 -1.90
C ILE A 865 -31.51 -28.16 -1.50
N ILE A 866 -31.47 -27.72 -0.24
CA ILE A 866 -30.33 -26.99 0.31
C ILE A 866 -29.12 -27.92 0.47
N THR A 867 -27.98 -27.49 -0.06
CA THR A 867 -26.67 -28.14 0.08
C THR A 867 -25.67 -27.17 0.71
N GLU A 868 -24.51 -27.67 1.13
CA GLU A 868 -23.39 -26.84 1.62
C GLU A 868 -22.86 -25.84 0.58
N GLU A 869 -23.17 -26.05 -0.70
CA GLU A 869 -22.82 -25.17 -1.82
C GLU A 869 -23.80 -24.00 -1.97
N ASN A 870 -24.86 -23.92 -1.17
CA ASN A 870 -25.74 -22.75 -1.13
C ASN A 870 -24.91 -21.54 -0.68
N GLY A 871 -24.90 -20.45 -1.46
CA GLY A 871 -24.04 -19.31 -1.17
C GLY A 871 -24.47 -18.44 0.01
N SER A 872 -25.50 -18.85 0.76
CA SER A 872 -25.75 -18.35 2.13
C SER A 872 -24.80 -18.95 3.17
N PHE A 873 -24.15 -20.08 2.86
CA PHE A 873 -23.07 -20.63 3.68
C PHE A 873 -21.73 -19.97 3.35
N PHE A 874 -20.93 -19.75 4.39
CA PHE A 874 -19.57 -19.25 4.29
C PHE A 874 -18.72 -19.86 5.42
N GLU A 875 -17.40 -19.88 5.22
CA GLU A 875 -16.47 -20.53 6.15
C GLU A 875 -15.97 -19.58 7.25
N THR A 876 -15.82 -18.29 6.94
CA THR A 876 -15.26 -17.30 7.87
C THR A 876 -15.90 -15.92 7.73
N TYR A 877 -16.02 -15.20 8.84
CA TYR A 877 -16.15 -13.74 8.85
C TYR A 877 -14.74 -13.14 8.83
N LYS A 878 -14.50 -12.21 7.91
CA LYS A 878 -13.31 -11.37 7.88
C LYS A 878 -13.56 -10.14 8.72
N MET A 879 -12.85 -10.00 9.82
CA MET A 879 -12.89 -8.85 10.72
C MET A 879 -11.64 -8.00 10.49
N LEU A 880 -11.83 -6.70 10.43
CA LEU A 880 -10.86 -5.71 9.97
C LEU A 880 -10.85 -4.56 10.99
N PHE A 881 -9.82 -4.47 11.83
CA PHE A 881 -9.69 -3.51 12.93
C PHE A 881 -8.85 -2.29 12.50
N GLY A 882 -9.43 -1.09 12.41
CA GLY A 882 -8.72 0.15 12.06
C GLY A 882 -7.91 0.76 13.22
N GLU A 883 -6.98 1.65 12.90
CA GLU A 883 -6.27 2.49 13.86
C GLU A 883 -7.01 3.81 14.06
N GLU A 884 -7.62 4.02 15.22
CA GLU A 884 -7.98 5.36 15.67
C GLU A 884 -7.42 5.60 17.09
N GLU A 885 -6.85 6.79 17.29
CA GLU A 885 -6.18 7.23 18.53
C GLU A 885 -7.11 7.29 19.77
N ASN A 886 -8.43 7.10 19.58
CA ASN A 886 -9.45 7.28 20.62
C ASN A 886 -10.16 5.98 21.04
N LEU A 887 -9.56 4.81 20.85
CA LEU A 887 -10.06 3.59 21.47
C LEU A 887 -9.79 3.61 22.99
N PRO A 888 -10.81 3.45 23.86
CA PRO A 888 -10.61 3.32 25.30
C PRO A 888 -9.86 2.05 25.73
N TYR A 889 -9.52 1.17 24.78
CA TYR A 889 -9.01 -0.18 25.02
C TYR A 889 -7.85 -0.50 24.05
N GLU A 890 -6.82 -1.20 24.54
CA GLU A 890 -5.69 -1.62 23.71
C GLU A 890 -6.18 -2.58 22.59
N ARG A 891 -6.05 -2.14 21.32
CA ARG A 891 -6.45 -2.86 20.10
C ARG A 891 -6.03 -4.33 20.11
N GLU A 892 -4.81 -4.61 20.53
CA GLU A 892 -4.23 -5.96 20.58
C GLU A 892 -4.93 -6.88 21.60
N GLN A 893 -5.36 -6.33 22.74
CA GLN A 893 -6.08 -7.09 23.75
C GLN A 893 -7.49 -7.50 23.28
N ALA A 894 -8.15 -6.66 22.48
CA ALA A 894 -9.48 -6.94 21.94
C ALA A 894 -9.40 -8.06 20.88
N VAL A 895 -8.44 -7.95 19.95
CA VAL A 895 -8.17 -8.99 18.95
C VAL A 895 -7.88 -10.33 19.62
N LYS A 896 -7.01 -10.34 20.64
CA LYS A 896 -6.64 -11.57 21.35
C LYS A 896 -7.82 -12.29 22.02
N LYS A 897 -8.76 -11.55 22.63
CA LYS A 897 -9.96 -12.18 23.23
C LYS A 897 -10.95 -12.67 22.17
N ILE A 898 -11.14 -11.93 21.08
CA ILE A 898 -11.99 -12.41 19.97
C ILE A 898 -11.37 -13.67 19.32
N GLU A 899 -10.03 -13.76 19.27
CA GLU A 899 -9.31 -14.98 18.87
C GLU A 899 -9.56 -16.17 19.78
N GLU A 900 -9.61 -15.97 21.10
CA GLU A 900 -9.94 -17.05 22.05
C GLU A 900 -11.32 -17.64 21.73
N LEU A 901 -12.32 -16.80 21.43
CA LEU A 901 -13.64 -17.27 21.01
C LEU A 901 -13.57 -17.99 19.64
N ALA A 902 -12.80 -17.44 18.69
CA ALA A 902 -12.60 -18.07 17.38
C ALA A 902 -12.01 -19.49 17.53
N ASP A 903 -11.06 -19.69 18.44
CA ASP A 903 -10.49 -20.99 18.75
C ASP A 903 -11.52 -21.94 19.39
N LEU A 904 -12.39 -21.46 20.30
CA LEU A 904 -13.49 -22.26 20.85
C LEU A 904 -14.47 -22.76 19.77
N ILE A 905 -14.80 -21.90 18.80
CA ILE A 905 -15.65 -22.27 17.65
C ILE A 905 -14.94 -23.26 16.73
N ARG A 906 -13.64 -23.07 16.46
CA ARG A 906 -12.82 -23.99 15.65
C ARG A 906 -12.75 -25.38 16.28
N ASP A 907 -12.63 -25.44 17.60
CA ASP A 907 -12.59 -26.67 18.41
C ASP A 907 -13.99 -27.30 18.64
N LYS A 908 -15.07 -26.69 18.12
CA LYS A 908 -16.47 -27.13 18.29
C LYS A 908 -16.93 -27.19 19.77
N LYS A 909 -16.38 -26.33 20.64
CA LYS A 909 -16.73 -26.25 22.07
C LYS A 909 -17.88 -25.26 22.31
N ILE A 910 -19.06 -25.58 21.78
CA ILE A 910 -20.23 -24.69 21.74
C ILE A 910 -20.65 -24.20 23.13
N GLU A 911 -20.71 -25.07 24.14
CA GLU A 911 -21.12 -24.69 25.51
C GLU A 911 -20.16 -23.68 26.15
N GLN A 912 -18.87 -23.74 25.82
CA GLN A 912 -17.88 -22.77 26.31
C GLN A 912 -17.98 -21.45 25.54
N ALA A 913 -18.24 -21.51 24.23
CA ALA A 913 -18.46 -20.33 23.40
C ALA A 913 -19.74 -19.58 23.79
N MET A 914 -20.81 -20.27 24.20
CA MET A 914 -22.05 -19.67 24.69
C MET A 914 -21.88 -18.92 26.01
N ASN A 915 -20.99 -19.39 26.89
CA ASN A 915 -20.69 -18.77 28.18
C ASN A 915 -19.53 -17.76 28.12
N TRP A 916 -19.00 -17.49 26.92
CA TRP A 916 -17.89 -16.57 26.74
C TRP A 916 -18.35 -15.11 26.92
N GLN A 917 -17.61 -14.36 27.73
CA GLN A 917 -17.89 -12.94 27.96
C GLN A 917 -17.08 -12.07 27.01
N SER A 918 -17.81 -11.26 26.23
CA SER A 918 -17.17 -10.35 25.27
C SER A 918 -16.33 -9.27 25.96
N PRO A 919 -15.12 -8.94 25.44
CA PRO A 919 -14.38 -7.75 25.84
C PRO A 919 -15.11 -6.44 25.53
N LEU A 920 -16.01 -6.48 24.55
CA LEU A 920 -16.72 -5.34 23.99
C LEU A 920 -18.21 -5.60 24.23
N SER A 921 -18.89 -4.73 24.99
CA SER A 921 -20.34 -4.80 25.20
C SER A 921 -21.14 -4.87 23.90
N GLU A 922 -20.53 -4.35 22.83
CA GLU A 922 -21.06 -4.13 21.50
C GLU A 922 -20.92 -5.35 20.57
N PHE A 923 -20.07 -6.32 20.93
CA PHE A 923 -19.82 -7.52 20.14
C PHE A 923 -20.47 -8.73 20.80
N LYS A 924 -21.34 -9.43 20.06
CA LYS A 924 -22.04 -10.64 20.53
C LYS A 924 -21.91 -11.77 19.51
N ALA A 925 -21.57 -12.96 19.98
CA ALA A 925 -21.63 -14.18 19.19
C ALA A 925 -22.81 -15.02 19.66
N ILE A 926 -23.80 -15.20 18.78
CA ILE A 926 -25.06 -15.87 19.06
C ILE A 926 -24.99 -17.29 18.51
N CYS A 927 -25.15 -18.28 19.39
CA CYS A 927 -25.17 -19.70 19.06
C CYS A 927 -26.58 -20.25 19.24
N PHE A 928 -27.40 -20.17 18.19
CA PHE A 928 -28.76 -20.70 18.20
C PHE A 928 -28.81 -22.13 17.62
N ASN A 929 -29.36 -23.09 18.38
CA ASN A 929 -29.29 -24.51 18.05
C ASN A 929 -30.01 -24.89 16.76
N SER A 930 -31.15 -24.27 16.49
CA SER A 930 -31.92 -24.49 15.25
C SER A 930 -31.35 -23.75 14.04
N HIS A 931 -30.32 -22.92 14.20
CA HIS A 931 -29.70 -22.23 13.08
C HIS A 931 -28.77 -23.15 12.28
N LEU A 932 -28.79 -23.04 10.95
CA LEU A 932 -28.03 -23.92 10.05
C LEU A 932 -26.51 -23.65 10.03
N PHE A 933 -26.03 -22.61 10.71
CA PHE A 933 -24.61 -22.36 10.97
C PHE A 933 -24.40 -21.54 12.24
N TYR A 934 -23.22 -21.56 12.85
CA TYR A 934 -22.92 -20.76 14.03
C TYR A 934 -21.44 -20.35 14.09
N PRO A 935 -21.10 -19.23 14.78
CA PRO A 935 -22.03 -18.29 15.40
C PRO A 935 -22.63 -17.30 14.39
N LEU A 936 -23.77 -16.72 14.76
CA LEU A 936 -24.26 -15.47 14.20
C LEU A 936 -23.57 -14.33 14.95
N LEU A 937 -22.88 -13.44 14.24
CA LEU A 937 -22.24 -12.29 14.88
C LEU A 937 -23.19 -11.10 14.89
N SER A 938 -23.25 -10.39 16.01
CA SER A 938 -23.90 -9.09 16.16
C SER A 938 -22.86 -8.03 16.56
N PHE A 939 -22.99 -6.84 15.98
CA PHE A 939 -22.08 -5.73 16.22
C PHE A 939 -22.80 -4.38 16.17
N ASP A 940 -22.76 -3.62 17.27
CA ASP A 940 -23.31 -2.27 17.33
C ASP A 940 -22.29 -1.23 16.82
N LYS A 941 -22.64 -0.57 15.70
CA LYS A 941 -21.80 0.45 15.05
C LYS A 941 -21.89 1.83 15.70
N SER A 942 -22.89 2.09 16.54
CA SER A 942 -23.14 3.42 17.12
C SER A 942 -22.07 3.87 18.14
N THR A 943 -21.17 2.97 18.52
CA THR A 943 -20.13 3.18 19.54
C THR A 943 -18.81 3.70 18.99
N GLY A 944 -18.66 3.85 17.67
CA GLY A 944 -17.46 4.41 17.05
C GLY A 944 -16.26 3.44 16.98
N LEU A 945 -16.45 2.15 17.25
CA LEU A 945 -15.38 1.14 17.11
C LEU A 945 -15.04 0.90 15.62
N PRO A 946 -13.78 1.07 15.17
CA PRO A 946 -13.40 0.99 13.76
C PRO A 946 -13.23 -0.46 13.28
N ILE A 947 -14.23 -1.32 13.49
CA ILE A 947 -14.21 -2.73 13.05
C ILE A 947 -15.11 -2.92 11.84
N LYS A 948 -14.55 -3.38 10.71
CA LYS A 948 -15.30 -3.84 9.54
C LYS A 948 -15.42 -5.37 9.58
N ILE A 949 -16.63 -5.91 9.39
CA ILE A 949 -16.90 -7.35 9.40
C ILE A 949 -17.57 -7.74 8.08
N SER A 950 -17.11 -8.82 7.43
CA SER A 950 -17.65 -9.35 6.18
C SER A 950 -17.67 -10.89 6.20
N PRO A 951 -18.80 -11.59 5.97
CA PRO A 951 -20.14 -11.09 5.67
C PRO A 951 -20.72 -10.18 6.76
N LEU A 952 -21.74 -9.39 6.43
CA LEU A 952 -22.29 -8.37 7.32
C LEU A 952 -22.88 -9.05 8.58
N PRO A 953 -22.56 -8.58 9.80
CA PRO A 953 -23.15 -9.11 11.02
C PRO A 953 -24.63 -8.69 11.16
N LEU A 954 -25.32 -9.26 12.14
CA LEU A 954 -26.64 -8.79 12.61
C LEU A 954 -26.45 -7.39 13.21
N ALA A 955 -27.05 -6.38 12.58
CA ALA A 955 -26.95 -4.99 13.04
C ALA A 955 -28.32 -4.36 13.30
N ALA A 956 -29.39 -4.87 12.68
CA ALA A 956 -30.72 -4.38 12.90
C ALA A 956 -31.27 -4.88 14.25
N GLU A 957 -31.80 -3.97 15.06
CA GLU A 957 -32.46 -4.29 16.33
C GLU A 957 -33.58 -5.32 16.15
N SER A 958 -34.35 -5.22 15.06
CA SER A 958 -35.42 -6.16 14.71
C SER A 958 -34.92 -7.57 14.43
N GLU A 959 -33.78 -7.73 13.74
CA GLU A 959 -33.19 -9.06 13.47
C GLU A 959 -32.70 -9.70 14.78
N MET A 960 -32.07 -8.91 15.66
CA MET A 960 -31.59 -9.38 16.96
C MET A 960 -32.74 -9.79 17.87
N GLN A 961 -33.75 -8.93 18.02
CA GLN A 961 -34.92 -9.22 18.84
C GLN A 961 -35.63 -10.50 18.37
N PHE A 962 -35.75 -10.72 17.06
CA PHE A 962 -36.38 -11.93 16.53
C PHE A 962 -35.64 -13.21 16.93
N ILE A 963 -34.31 -13.21 16.87
CA ILE A 963 -33.50 -14.36 17.29
C ILE A 963 -33.56 -14.55 18.80
N ASP A 964 -33.43 -13.47 19.57
CA ASP A 964 -33.47 -13.52 21.04
C ASP A 964 -34.82 -14.05 21.54
N ASP A 965 -35.94 -13.59 20.97
CA ASP A 965 -37.28 -14.06 21.33
C ASP A 965 -37.49 -15.55 20.95
N LEU A 966 -36.93 -16.01 19.82
CA LEU A 966 -36.96 -17.43 19.45
C LEU A 966 -36.15 -18.30 20.42
N MET A 967 -34.97 -17.82 20.85
CA MET A 967 -34.13 -18.50 21.84
C MET A 967 -34.84 -18.56 23.19
N GLN A 968 -35.44 -17.47 23.65
CA GLN A 968 -36.22 -17.45 24.90
C GLN A 968 -37.42 -18.40 24.84
N ALA A 969 -38.11 -18.47 23.70
CA ALA A 969 -39.22 -19.42 23.51
C ALA A 969 -38.75 -20.89 23.48
N GLU A 970 -37.53 -21.16 23.00
CA GLU A 970 -36.91 -22.49 23.09
C GLU A 970 -36.58 -22.85 24.54
N GLU A 971 -35.96 -21.92 25.29
CA GLU A 971 -35.60 -22.10 26.70
C GLU A 971 -36.81 -22.25 27.62
N SER A 972 -37.89 -21.50 27.37
CA SER A 972 -39.14 -21.58 28.15
C SER A 972 -39.99 -22.82 27.83
N GLY A 973 -39.67 -23.53 26.73
CA GLY A 973 -40.42 -24.68 26.23
C GLY A 973 -41.72 -24.32 25.49
N GLU A 974 -42.01 -23.04 25.27
CA GLU A 974 -43.17 -22.58 24.49
C GLU A 974 -43.04 -22.93 23.01
N LEU A 975 -41.85 -22.82 22.44
CA LEU A 975 -41.57 -23.17 21.04
C LEU A 975 -41.93 -24.63 20.74
N ALA A 976 -41.64 -25.55 21.67
CA ALA A 976 -42.00 -26.95 21.54
C ALA A 976 -43.53 -27.18 21.51
N LYS A 977 -44.29 -26.36 22.26
CA LYS A 977 -45.77 -26.39 22.24
C LYS A 977 -46.30 -25.91 20.91
N TRP A 978 -45.78 -24.80 20.37
CA TRP A 978 -46.23 -24.23 19.10
C TRP A 978 -45.90 -25.13 17.90
N LEU A 979 -44.74 -25.80 17.91
CA LEU A 979 -44.34 -26.72 16.84
C LEU A 979 -45.14 -28.03 16.83
N GLY A 980 -45.65 -28.46 18.00
CA GLY A 980 -46.47 -29.67 18.11
C GLY A 980 -45.79 -30.93 17.59
N GLY A 981 -44.52 -31.14 17.96
CA GLY A 981 -43.69 -32.29 17.54
C GLY A 981 -42.95 -32.12 16.20
N LYS A 982 -43.06 -30.97 15.53
CA LYS A 982 -42.29 -30.63 14.32
C LYS A 982 -40.91 -30.06 14.67
N SER A 983 -39.97 -30.13 13.74
CA SER A 983 -38.63 -29.52 13.91
C SER A 983 -38.53 -28.15 13.25
N LEU A 984 -37.80 -27.23 13.89
CA LEU A 984 -37.50 -25.90 13.38
C LEU A 984 -36.05 -25.84 12.87
N TYR A 985 -35.85 -25.30 11.68
CA TYR A 985 -34.54 -24.91 11.16
C TYR A 985 -34.57 -23.46 10.69
N LEU A 986 -33.55 -22.68 11.02
CA LEU A 986 -33.42 -21.27 10.68
C LEU A 986 -32.14 -21.03 9.89
N MET A 987 -32.18 -20.18 8.87
CA MET A 987 -30.98 -19.71 8.18
C MET A 987 -31.11 -18.22 7.86
N ARG A 988 -30.14 -17.43 8.31
CA ARG A 988 -29.95 -16.06 7.82
C ARG A 988 -29.56 -16.12 6.34
N ASN A 989 -30.28 -15.38 5.52
CA ASN A 989 -30.05 -15.31 4.09
C ASN A 989 -28.77 -14.52 3.78
N ALA A 990 -28.16 -14.72 2.61
CA ALA A 990 -26.92 -14.01 2.27
C ALA A 990 -27.16 -12.51 2.04
N ASP A 991 -26.23 -11.64 2.43
CA ASP A 991 -26.37 -10.18 2.23
C ASP A 991 -26.54 -9.74 0.76
N ARG A 992 -26.22 -10.63 -0.21
CA ARG A 992 -26.35 -10.37 -1.64
C ARG A 992 -27.14 -11.46 -2.36
N LYS A 993 -28.07 -11.02 -3.21
CA LYS A 993 -28.93 -11.87 -4.05
C LYS A 993 -28.22 -12.84 -4.97
N ASP A 994 -27.03 -12.49 -5.45
CA ASP A 994 -26.22 -13.36 -6.32
C ASP A 994 -25.58 -14.53 -5.57
N LYS A 995 -25.54 -14.47 -4.23
CA LYS A 995 -24.99 -15.53 -3.37
C LYS A 995 -26.05 -16.32 -2.60
N GLY A 996 -27.13 -15.69 -2.13
CA GLY A 996 -28.16 -16.40 -1.35
C GLY A 996 -29.17 -17.17 -2.19
N LEU A 997 -30.46 -17.10 -1.83
CA LEU A 997 -31.54 -17.52 -2.74
C LEU A 997 -31.38 -16.74 -4.04
N GLY A 998 -31.01 -17.41 -5.14
CA GLY A 998 -30.66 -16.79 -6.42
C GLY A 998 -31.82 -16.11 -7.17
N PHE A 999 -32.80 -15.56 -6.45
CA PHE A 999 -33.96 -14.84 -6.95
C PHE A 999 -34.49 -13.87 -5.87
N ALA A 1000 -35.16 -12.81 -6.31
CA ALA A 1000 -35.94 -11.91 -5.47
C ALA A 1000 -37.41 -12.33 -5.49
N LEU A 1001 -38.15 -12.12 -4.40
CA LEU A 1001 -39.61 -12.09 -4.48
C LEU A 1001 -40.05 -10.71 -5.03
N ALA A 1002 -41.35 -10.52 -5.35
CA ALA A 1002 -41.73 -9.32 -6.08
C ALA A 1002 -41.60 -8.06 -5.20
N GLY A 1003 -41.49 -6.90 -5.87
CA GLY A 1003 -41.08 -5.64 -5.22
C GLY A 1003 -39.58 -5.61 -4.85
N ASN A 1004 -38.77 -6.51 -5.40
CA ASN A 1004 -37.36 -6.70 -5.04
C ASN A 1004 -37.19 -7.17 -3.58
N PHE A 1005 -38.23 -7.75 -2.98
CA PHE A 1005 -38.19 -8.27 -1.61
C PHE A 1005 -37.17 -9.40 -1.49
N TYR A 1006 -36.40 -9.35 -0.41
CA TYR A 1006 -35.37 -10.32 -0.09
C TYR A 1006 -35.41 -10.50 1.43
N PRO A 1007 -35.84 -11.67 1.92
CA PRO A 1007 -36.03 -11.88 3.35
C PRO A 1007 -34.69 -12.02 4.06
N ASP A 1008 -34.63 -11.53 5.29
CA ASP A 1008 -33.45 -11.68 6.16
C ASP A 1008 -33.28 -13.14 6.63
N PHE A 1009 -34.38 -13.84 6.88
CA PHE A 1009 -34.37 -15.23 7.36
C PHE A 1009 -35.24 -16.17 6.54
N LEU A 1010 -34.76 -17.41 6.46
CA LEU A 1010 -35.49 -18.57 5.96
C LEU A 1010 -35.74 -19.51 7.13
N LEU A 1011 -37.02 -19.77 7.42
CA LEU A 1011 -37.44 -20.59 8.54
C LEU A 1011 -38.22 -21.80 8.03
N TRP A 1012 -37.68 -22.99 8.25
CA TRP A 1012 -38.34 -24.26 7.97
C TRP A 1012 -39.00 -24.81 9.21
N VAL A 1013 -40.28 -25.15 9.09
CA VAL A 1013 -40.94 -26.09 9.99
C VAL A 1013 -41.09 -27.41 9.25
N VAL A 1014 -40.64 -28.51 9.85
CA VAL A 1014 -40.60 -29.83 9.21
C VAL A 1014 -41.40 -30.83 10.04
N ASP A 1015 -42.40 -31.43 9.40
CA ASP A 1015 -43.13 -32.56 9.93
C ASP A 1015 -42.51 -33.87 9.38
N HIS A 1016 -41.88 -34.62 10.27
CA HIS A 1016 -41.21 -35.87 9.92
C HIS A 1016 -42.16 -37.03 9.63
N ALA A 1017 -43.43 -36.95 10.08
CA ALA A 1017 -44.38 -38.05 9.92
C ALA A 1017 -44.94 -38.14 8.50
N ASN A 1018 -45.15 -37.00 7.84
CA ASN A 1018 -45.70 -36.91 6.48
C ASN A 1018 -44.73 -36.29 5.46
N GLY A 1019 -43.56 -35.81 5.90
CA GLY A 1019 -42.55 -35.19 5.04
C GLY A 1019 -42.91 -33.79 4.55
N LYS A 1020 -43.94 -33.15 5.13
CA LYS A 1020 -44.37 -31.79 4.79
C LYS A 1020 -43.44 -30.75 5.39
N GLN A 1021 -43.08 -29.74 4.59
CA GLN A 1021 -42.23 -28.63 5.00
C GLN A 1021 -42.94 -27.31 4.78
N TRP A 1022 -42.83 -26.40 5.74
CA TRP A 1022 -43.25 -25.01 5.61
C TRP A 1022 -41.99 -24.15 5.53
N LEU A 1023 -41.77 -23.53 4.36
CA LEU A 1023 -40.69 -22.56 4.16
C LEU A 1023 -41.26 -21.16 4.32
N ASN A 1024 -40.85 -20.49 5.39
CA ASN A 1024 -41.33 -19.17 5.77
C ASN A 1024 -40.22 -18.13 5.52
N PHE A 1025 -40.52 -17.15 4.68
CA PHE A 1025 -39.67 -16.00 4.40
C PHE A 1025 -39.93 -14.91 5.43
N VAL A 1026 -39.01 -14.69 6.37
CA VAL A 1026 -39.20 -13.77 7.50
C VAL A 1026 -38.30 -12.54 7.36
N ASP A 1027 -38.88 -11.34 7.47
CA ASP A 1027 -38.21 -10.04 7.27
C ASP A 1027 -38.52 -9.10 8.46
N PRO A 1028 -37.74 -9.17 9.56
CA PRO A 1028 -37.89 -8.28 10.71
C PRO A 1028 -37.36 -6.88 10.41
N LYS A 1029 -38.23 -5.86 10.39
CA LYS A 1029 -37.84 -4.50 9.97
C LYS A 1029 -38.66 -3.38 10.61
N GLY A 1030 -38.13 -2.16 10.56
CA GLY A 1030 -38.90 -0.94 10.82
C GLY A 1030 -39.73 -0.54 9.59
N ILE A 1031 -41.02 -0.23 9.78
CA ILE A 1031 -41.95 0.12 8.70
C ILE A 1031 -42.49 1.54 8.78
N ARG A 1032 -42.00 2.36 9.73
CA ARG A 1032 -42.47 3.74 9.96
C ARG A 1032 -42.60 4.61 8.71
N ASN A 1033 -41.68 4.47 7.75
CA ASN A 1033 -41.62 5.28 6.54
C ASN A 1033 -42.20 4.56 5.30
N MET A 1034 -42.86 3.40 5.47
CA MET A 1034 -43.48 2.66 4.38
C MET A 1034 -44.94 3.09 4.20
N ASP A 1035 -45.37 3.20 2.96
CA ASP A 1035 -46.76 3.50 2.59
C ASP A 1035 -47.60 2.20 2.51
N LEU A 1036 -48.92 2.31 2.69
CA LEU A 1036 -49.90 1.23 2.57
C LEU A 1036 -49.86 0.53 1.20
N HIS A 1037 -49.39 1.22 0.16
CA HIS A 1037 -49.23 0.70 -1.19
C HIS A 1037 -47.83 0.12 -1.46
N ASP A 1038 -46.96 -0.01 -0.46
CA ASP A 1038 -45.65 -0.63 -0.64
C ASP A 1038 -45.81 -2.07 -1.16
N PRO A 1039 -45.17 -2.45 -2.29
CA PRO A 1039 -45.24 -3.80 -2.83
C PRO A 1039 -44.93 -4.91 -1.83
N LYS A 1040 -44.12 -4.63 -0.79
CA LYS A 1040 -43.81 -5.60 0.26
C LYS A 1040 -45.04 -6.07 1.04
N PHE A 1041 -46.10 -5.27 1.15
CA PHE A 1041 -47.32 -5.66 1.87
C PHE A 1041 -48.24 -6.60 1.08
N GLY A 1042 -48.02 -6.73 -0.24
CA GLY A 1042 -48.70 -7.73 -1.08
C GLY A 1042 -47.99 -9.09 -1.13
N LEU A 1043 -46.80 -9.19 -0.52
CA LEU A 1043 -45.90 -10.34 -0.66
C LEU A 1043 -46.53 -11.68 -0.24
N TYR A 1044 -47.35 -11.69 0.80
CA TYR A 1044 -47.99 -12.92 1.30
C TYR A 1044 -48.87 -13.57 0.21
N GLN A 1045 -49.56 -12.79 -0.62
CA GLN A 1045 -50.35 -13.28 -1.75
C GLN A 1045 -49.47 -13.78 -2.89
N GLU A 1046 -48.38 -13.06 -3.18
CA GLU A 1046 -47.46 -13.44 -4.26
C GLU A 1046 -46.72 -14.74 -3.97
N VAL A 1047 -46.32 -14.95 -2.71
CA VAL A 1047 -45.69 -16.20 -2.26
C VAL A 1047 -46.69 -17.36 -2.36
N LYS A 1048 -47.97 -17.14 -2.07
CA LYS A 1048 -49.02 -18.15 -2.28
C LYS A 1048 -49.30 -18.41 -3.77
N ALA A 1049 -49.26 -17.38 -4.61
CA ALA A 1049 -49.34 -17.55 -6.05
C ALA A 1049 -48.12 -18.34 -6.60
N LEU A 1050 -46.94 -18.15 -6.01
CA LEU A 1050 -45.74 -18.91 -6.33
C LEU A 1050 -45.85 -20.38 -5.87
N GLU A 1051 -46.36 -20.63 -4.66
CA GLU A 1051 -46.65 -21.97 -4.14
C GLU A 1051 -47.58 -22.74 -5.09
N ALA A 1052 -48.68 -22.12 -5.50
CA ALA A 1052 -49.64 -22.72 -6.43
C ALA A 1052 -49.03 -23.06 -7.80
N LYS A 1053 -48.06 -22.25 -8.27
CA LYS A 1053 -47.33 -22.50 -9.53
C LYS A 1053 -46.31 -23.63 -9.42
N ILE A 1054 -45.62 -23.74 -8.29
CA ILE A 1054 -44.65 -24.81 -8.03
C ILE A 1054 -45.37 -26.16 -7.89
N ALA A 1055 -46.57 -26.16 -7.28
CA ALA A 1055 -47.45 -27.31 -7.15
C ALA A 1055 -46.79 -28.55 -6.48
N ASP A 1056 -45.87 -28.33 -5.53
CA ASP A 1056 -45.30 -29.39 -4.69
C ASP A 1056 -46.22 -29.65 -3.49
N PRO A 1057 -46.85 -30.83 -3.38
CA PRO A 1057 -47.83 -31.12 -2.34
C PRO A 1057 -47.25 -31.15 -0.92
N ASN A 1058 -45.92 -31.25 -0.78
CA ASN A 1058 -45.21 -31.35 0.49
C ASN A 1058 -44.47 -30.05 0.86
N LEU A 1059 -44.67 -28.95 0.13
CA LEU A 1059 -44.04 -27.66 0.40
C LEU A 1059 -45.09 -26.56 0.50
N VAL A 1060 -45.17 -25.91 1.65
CA VAL A 1060 -45.98 -24.71 1.88
C VAL A 1060 -45.06 -23.51 1.97
N LEU A 1061 -45.40 -22.43 1.29
CA LEU A 1061 -44.61 -21.19 1.30
C LEU A 1061 -45.39 -20.09 2.00
N ASN A 1062 -44.76 -19.42 2.95
CA ASN A 1062 -45.31 -18.24 3.61
C ASN A 1062 -44.30 -17.10 3.59
N SER A 1063 -44.78 -15.88 3.75
CA SER A 1063 -43.91 -14.74 4.08
C SER A 1063 -44.49 -13.95 5.23
N PHE A 1064 -43.62 -13.41 6.07
CA PHE A 1064 -43.97 -12.62 7.25
C PHE A 1064 -43.09 -11.39 7.34
N ILE A 1065 -43.72 -10.24 7.62
CA ILE A 1065 -43.03 -9.01 7.98
C ILE A 1065 -43.20 -8.82 9.47
N LEU A 1066 -42.08 -8.77 10.20
CA LEU A 1066 -42.09 -8.56 11.65
C LEU A 1066 -41.71 -7.11 11.93
N SER A 1067 -42.65 -6.30 12.41
CA SER A 1067 -42.46 -4.88 12.63
C SER A 1067 -41.98 -4.59 14.04
N ILE A 1068 -40.79 -4.02 14.17
CA ILE A 1068 -40.33 -3.42 15.44
C ILE A 1068 -40.98 -2.04 15.69
N THR A 1069 -41.46 -1.37 14.63
CA THR A 1069 -42.23 -0.13 14.76
C THR A 1069 -43.59 -0.45 15.35
N LYS A 1070 -43.94 0.18 16.48
CA LYS A 1070 -45.25 0.02 17.12
C LYS A 1070 -46.36 0.58 16.24
N LEU A 1071 -47.54 -0.03 16.27
CA LEU A 1071 -48.68 0.40 15.44
C LEU A 1071 -49.04 1.88 15.67
N GLN A 1072 -49.01 2.33 16.92
CA GLN A 1072 -49.28 3.72 17.31
C GLN A 1072 -48.30 4.75 16.73
N ASP A 1073 -47.08 4.33 16.41
CA ASP A 1073 -46.02 5.21 15.89
C ASP A 1073 -46.05 5.32 14.36
N TRP A 1074 -46.97 4.61 13.70
CA TRP A 1074 -47.16 4.63 12.26
C TRP A 1074 -48.25 5.64 11.86
N VAL A 1075 -47.82 6.88 11.61
CA VAL A 1075 -48.67 8.08 11.52
C VAL A 1075 -49.70 8.08 10.37
N ASN A 1076 -49.60 7.14 9.41
CA ASN A 1076 -50.46 7.07 8.22
C ASN A 1076 -51.22 5.72 8.08
N MET A 1077 -51.37 4.94 9.16
CA MET A 1077 -52.01 3.62 9.10
C MET A 1077 -53.51 3.68 9.44
N THR A 1078 -54.35 3.11 8.56
CA THR A 1078 -55.82 3.03 8.74
C THR A 1078 -56.33 1.62 9.07
N LEU A 1079 -55.46 0.61 9.03
CA LEU A 1079 -55.79 -0.79 9.30
C LEU A 1079 -55.53 -1.16 10.76
N THR A 1080 -56.35 -2.07 11.29
CA THR A 1080 -56.20 -2.69 12.62
C THR A 1080 -55.04 -3.68 12.65
N ALA A 1081 -54.56 -4.02 13.85
CA ALA A 1081 -53.50 -5.02 14.04
C ALA A 1081 -53.93 -6.39 13.48
N GLU A 1082 -55.21 -6.75 13.65
CA GLU A 1082 -55.79 -7.98 13.13
C GLU A 1082 -55.82 -8.00 11.59
N GLU A 1083 -56.23 -6.90 10.95
CA GLU A 1083 -56.21 -6.77 9.48
C GLU A 1083 -54.80 -6.84 8.90
N LEU A 1084 -53.80 -6.34 9.62
CA LEU A 1084 -52.38 -6.44 9.24
C LEU A 1084 -51.84 -7.86 9.47
N ALA A 1085 -52.26 -8.53 10.54
CA ALA A 1085 -51.91 -9.91 10.82
C ALA A 1085 -52.48 -10.88 9.77
N GLU A 1086 -53.67 -10.62 9.21
CA GLU A 1086 -54.20 -11.33 8.04
C GLU A 1086 -53.37 -11.13 6.77
N ARG A 1087 -52.59 -10.05 6.70
CA ARG A 1087 -51.60 -9.80 5.63
C ARG A 1087 -50.20 -10.29 6.00
N HIS A 1088 -50.07 -11.07 7.08
CA HIS A 1088 -48.81 -11.58 7.63
C HIS A 1088 -47.82 -10.47 8.05
N ILE A 1089 -48.34 -9.29 8.42
CA ILE A 1089 -47.59 -8.21 9.03
C ILE A 1089 -47.87 -8.25 10.52
N LEU A 1090 -46.88 -8.69 11.30
CA LEU A 1090 -47.01 -8.87 12.75
C LEU A 1090 -46.13 -7.84 13.46
N PHE A 1091 -46.62 -7.26 14.54
CA PHE A 1091 -45.86 -6.32 15.37
C PHE A 1091 -45.11 -7.10 16.43
N MET A 1092 -43.82 -6.79 16.66
CA MET A 1092 -42.94 -7.46 17.62
C MET A 1092 -43.27 -7.03 19.07
N GLU A 1093 -44.54 -7.17 19.43
CA GLU A 1093 -45.13 -6.94 20.75
C GLU A 1093 -45.80 -8.25 21.21
N ASN A 1094 -46.04 -8.41 22.52
CA ASN A 1094 -46.56 -9.61 23.20
C ASN A 1094 -47.27 -10.66 22.29
N ASN A 1095 -46.75 -11.90 22.27
CA ASN A 1095 -47.27 -13.09 21.56
C ASN A 1095 -47.15 -13.12 20.03
N TYR A 1096 -46.38 -12.22 19.39
CA TYR A 1096 -46.23 -12.24 17.92
C TYR A 1096 -45.64 -13.54 17.36
N LEU A 1097 -44.69 -14.19 18.06
CA LEU A 1097 -44.15 -15.49 17.63
C LEU A 1097 -45.23 -16.57 17.62
N GLN A 1098 -46.06 -16.62 18.65
CA GLN A 1098 -47.19 -17.53 18.71
C GLN A 1098 -48.13 -17.31 17.52
N GLN A 1099 -48.52 -16.05 17.26
CA GLN A 1099 -49.36 -15.70 16.11
C GLN A 1099 -48.71 -16.10 14.77
N MET A 1100 -47.40 -15.90 14.64
CA MET A 1100 -46.64 -16.29 13.45
C MET A 1100 -46.77 -17.80 13.23
N PHE A 1101 -46.46 -18.63 14.25
CA PHE A 1101 -46.53 -20.09 14.15
C PHE A 1101 -47.97 -20.62 13.94
N GLU A 1102 -48.98 -19.98 14.54
CA GLU A 1102 -50.38 -20.32 14.29
C GLU A 1102 -50.78 -20.06 12.83
N LYS A 1103 -50.31 -18.95 12.24
CA LYS A 1103 -50.55 -18.60 10.83
C LYS A 1103 -49.68 -19.37 9.83
N MET A 1104 -48.68 -20.14 10.29
CA MET A 1104 -47.92 -21.04 9.41
C MET A 1104 -48.70 -22.30 9.04
N GLN A 1105 -49.62 -22.75 9.91
CA GLN A 1105 -50.37 -23.99 9.77
C GLN A 1105 -51.34 -23.94 8.60
#